data_AF-A0A8S9WJL1-F1
#
_entry.id   AF-A0A8S9WJL1-F1
#
_cell.length_a   1.000
_cell.length_b   1.000
_cell.length_c   1.000
_cell.angle_alpha   90.00
_cell.angle_beta   90.00
_cell.angle_gamma   90.00
#
_symmetry.space_group_name_H-M   'P 1'
#
loop_
_entity.id
_entity.type
_entity.pdbx_description
1 polymer ?
#
loop_
_entity_poly.entity_id
_entity_poly.type
_entity_poly.pdbx_seq_one_letter_code
_entity_poly.pdbx_strand_id
1 'polypeptide(L)'
;MNAQEFKTQIFKTPEQWESGLLYRIEKQKGGGITICSMPSFAHWIQEVSGIENPVGIAVDECGQLYFIDAATCRLYLYRYDPKAKMLEEISCIGGCGSDPGKFKDPKRIILDKFTLWVLDAGNSRIQGFSRENYQIKYIINKYIKDDTEFYIEEPADIALDKQGHLYVLDKKPFFQKESFTKELLFSIHNNKVGDQNFKYQILKYDNNGHFINSFGETQLKEPVGLAIGRGNNLYVIDREDTGFLTFTEEGQYIGSIGDFSKIPKEEDDTPTEFKPSIISIDTKGNIFVVDDETGQIYQFDPDGSYTGKIIIPDFKGQIQGLATDLKGNLYASSDKGIAFLSTQDKFTKEKGFYYSKTLDSGILNCQWHRLALEADIPPGTIIEIYFHSSDDEGLKIRIDSVLSDSGKTIQEKASILDNEIPWTESPETFFPSDGTKLKGENDEPLSESKKSILSAKTEFKDKKTAQKRRNMLFREKMGRYHWLKLVLSTFDEPVRPSVTQMTVFYPRSSYLRYLPAVYQEDPGSKEFLERFLSIFETVFYDLETEISQVFKYFDADTAPQKFLAWLASWLNLALEEDWPEEKKREFIQQASLLYKRKGTPYGISRFIEIYTEKTPIILEHSRIGKPMILSGAYLFSWGSVPGNDSNKLLSFLTDDLDIKSMKNANIIKTDEGKTIRVFTAEKTVDILLAENKEKAMLKISDGRTYNLHIKEENGWLNIYRGKGIFRLGINSILIQTPIRGFRLGDDSILGRVALRDIEEQSPEDPFLQLAHRFTVILDLSADELSRFETGLKRIIEEEKPAHTAYNLRVGREIGIGRDMYVGINTRVADYKPIILSDTDAAVGSRIVVIDGEKGGRVERHSILEKDTELI
;
A
#
# COMPACT_ATOMS: atom_id res chain seq x y z
N MET A 1 -30.03 21.99 -32.47
CA MET A 1 -30.99 20.98 -32.00
C MET A 1 -30.25 20.08 -31.03
N ASN A 2 -30.44 20.27 -29.74
CA ASN A 2 -29.76 19.49 -28.71
C ASN A 2 -30.29 18.05 -28.77
N ALA A 3 -29.46 17.11 -29.21
CA ALA A 3 -29.67 15.72 -28.85
C ALA A 3 -29.71 15.68 -27.31
N GLN A 4 -30.85 15.31 -26.72
CA GLN A 4 -30.81 14.86 -25.33
C GLN A 4 -30.02 13.55 -25.36
N GLU A 5 -28.72 13.69 -25.12
CA GLU A 5 -27.80 12.62 -24.75
C GLU A 5 -28.39 11.89 -23.55
N PHE A 6 -28.27 10.56 -23.53
CA PHE A 6 -28.66 9.77 -22.38
C PHE A 6 -28.02 10.36 -21.12
N LYS A 7 -28.81 10.64 -20.10
CA LYS A 7 -28.26 10.88 -18.76
C LYS A 7 -27.85 9.53 -18.18
N THR A 8 -26.76 9.55 -17.43
CA THR A 8 -26.22 8.34 -16.81
C THR A 8 -25.96 8.58 -15.35
N GLN A 9 -26.33 7.61 -14.51
CA GLN A 9 -25.80 7.50 -13.15
C GLN A 9 -24.75 6.40 -13.14
N ILE A 10 -23.51 6.79 -12.83
CA ILE A 10 -22.34 5.90 -12.85
C ILE A 10 -21.90 5.64 -11.41
N PHE A 11 -21.70 4.36 -11.10
CA PHE A 11 -21.13 3.86 -9.86
C PHE A 11 -19.79 3.21 -10.20
N LYS A 12 -18.70 3.87 -9.80
CA LYS A 12 -17.32 3.45 -10.04
C LYS A 12 -16.45 3.69 -8.82
N THR A 13 -16.62 4.82 -8.12
CA THR A 13 -15.79 5.16 -6.96
C THR A 13 -16.34 4.55 -5.66
N PRO A 14 -15.50 4.30 -4.65
CA PRO A 14 -15.94 3.76 -3.35
C PRO A 14 -17.08 4.55 -2.72
N GLU A 15 -17.04 5.88 -2.77
CA GLU A 15 -18.04 6.78 -2.16
C GLU A 15 -19.41 6.63 -2.85
N GLN A 16 -19.43 6.33 -4.14
CA GLN A 16 -20.68 6.09 -4.88
C GLN A 16 -21.34 4.79 -4.44
N TRP A 17 -20.55 3.74 -4.20
CA TRP A 17 -21.05 2.47 -3.65
C TRP A 17 -21.48 2.63 -2.18
N GLU A 18 -20.77 3.42 -1.37
CA GLU A 18 -21.11 3.72 0.03
C GLU A 18 -22.41 4.50 0.21
N SER A 19 -22.89 5.16 -0.84
CA SER A 19 -24.20 5.82 -0.78
C SER A 19 -25.36 4.82 -0.68
N GLY A 20 -25.13 3.55 -1.01
CA GLY A 20 -26.07 2.44 -0.82
C GLY A 20 -25.77 1.57 0.41
N LEU A 21 -26.49 0.46 0.55
CA LEU A 21 -26.26 -0.53 1.61
C LEU A 21 -25.45 -1.70 1.04
N LEU A 22 -24.28 -1.99 1.62
CA LEU A 22 -23.47 -3.16 1.30
C LEU A 22 -23.62 -4.19 2.43
N TYR A 23 -24.06 -5.40 2.10
CA TYR A 23 -24.14 -6.53 3.04
C TYR A 23 -23.37 -7.72 2.49
N ARG A 24 -22.38 -8.23 3.24
CA ARG A 24 -21.46 -9.30 2.80
C ARG A 24 -20.76 -8.98 1.45
N ILE A 25 -20.46 -7.70 1.23
CA ILE A 25 -19.76 -7.20 0.05
C ILE A 25 -18.54 -6.35 0.48
N GLU A 26 -17.39 -6.67 -0.08
CA GLU A 26 -16.12 -5.95 0.05
C GLU A 26 -15.90 -4.97 -1.10
N LYS A 27 -15.24 -3.84 -0.80
CA LYS A 27 -14.86 -2.81 -1.79
C LYS A 27 -13.47 -3.09 -2.33
N GLN A 28 -13.27 -2.88 -3.64
CA GLN A 28 -11.96 -3.02 -4.27
C GLN A 28 -11.18 -1.70 -4.25
N LYS A 29 -9.84 -1.77 -4.09
CA LYS A 29 -8.96 -0.58 -4.04
C LYS A 29 -9.03 0.30 -5.30
N GLY A 30 -9.44 -0.25 -6.45
CA GLY A 30 -9.59 0.48 -7.72
C GLY A 30 -11.01 1.00 -8.00
N GLY A 31 -11.93 0.89 -7.03
CA GLY A 31 -13.37 1.07 -7.27
C GLY A 31 -14.06 -0.24 -7.64
N GLY A 32 -15.33 -0.38 -7.24
CA GLY A 32 -16.12 -1.60 -7.45
C GLY A 32 -16.35 -2.43 -6.19
N ILE A 33 -17.14 -3.49 -6.34
CA ILE A 33 -17.63 -4.35 -5.26
C ILE A 33 -17.42 -5.84 -5.58
N THR A 34 -17.20 -6.66 -4.56
CA THR A 34 -17.10 -8.12 -4.66
C THR A 34 -17.64 -8.77 -3.40
N ILE A 35 -17.97 -10.07 -3.40
CA ILE A 35 -18.43 -10.75 -2.18
C ILE A 35 -17.32 -10.71 -1.12
N CYS A 36 -17.70 -10.51 0.15
CA CYS A 36 -16.79 -10.63 1.28
C CYS A 36 -16.04 -11.97 1.27
N SER A 37 -14.81 -11.96 1.75
CA SER A 37 -14.05 -13.17 2.03
C SER A 37 -14.49 -13.75 3.37
N MET A 38 -15.32 -14.79 3.37
CA MET A 38 -15.49 -15.61 4.58
C MET A 38 -14.59 -16.86 4.49
N PRO A 39 -13.83 -17.17 5.55
CA PRO A 39 -12.93 -18.32 5.55
C PRO A 39 -13.71 -19.63 5.73
N SER A 40 -13.50 -20.62 4.86
CA SER A 40 -13.83 -22.02 5.14
C SER A 40 -12.81 -22.96 4.46
N PHE A 41 -12.87 -24.26 4.80
CA PHE A 41 -11.75 -25.13 5.18
C PHE A 41 -11.02 -25.86 4.04
N ALA A 42 -9.72 -26.17 4.24
CA ALA A 42 -9.03 -27.15 3.42
C ALA A 42 -8.28 -28.24 4.20
N HIS A 43 -7.43 -27.99 5.20
CA HIS A 43 -6.62 -29.08 5.81
C HIS A 43 -6.11 -28.77 7.23
N TRP A 44 -5.88 -29.83 8.00
CA TRP A 44 -5.07 -29.87 9.22
C TRP A 44 -3.63 -29.39 8.95
N ILE A 45 -3.03 -28.69 9.92
CA ILE A 45 -1.60 -28.85 10.18
C ILE A 45 -1.47 -29.95 11.22
N GLN A 46 -0.91 -31.07 10.75
CA GLN A 46 -0.07 -32.06 11.44
C GLN A 46 -0.24 -32.15 12.97
N GLU A 47 -0.67 -33.33 13.48
CA GLU A 47 -0.37 -33.77 14.84
C GLU A 47 1.12 -33.48 15.10
N VAL A 48 1.41 -32.49 15.93
CA VAL A 48 2.78 -32.28 16.38
C VAL A 48 3.05 -33.39 17.38
N SER A 49 3.72 -34.45 16.92
CA SER A 49 4.09 -35.59 17.75
C SER A 49 4.83 -35.12 19.00
N GLY A 50 4.28 -35.42 20.18
CA GLY A 50 4.87 -35.05 21.47
C GLY A 50 4.15 -33.95 22.26
N ILE A 51 3.07 -33.37 21.72
CA ILE A 51 2.16 -32.50 22.50
C ILE A 51 1.00 -33.35 23.03
N GLU A 52 0.74 -33.33 24.34
CA GLU A 52 -0.39 -34.08 24.92
C GLU A 52 -1.59 -33.20 25.27
N ASN A 53 -1.40 -32.01 25.84
CA ASN A 53 -2.50 -31.16 26.28
C ASN A 53 -2.15 -29.64 26.24
N PRO A 54 -2.06 -29.01 25.06
CA PRO A 54 -1.71 -27.61 24.90
C PRO A 54 -2.80 -26.67 25.44
N VAL A 55 -2.52 -26.00 26.56
CA VAL A 55 -3.35 -24.97 27.20
C VAL A 55 -2.80 -23.59 26.87
N GLY A 56 -3.70 -22.67 26.51
CA GLY A 56 -3.36 -21.29 26.18
C GLY A 56 -2.47 -21.19 24.95
N ILE A 57 -2.94 -20.54 23.90
CA ILE A 57 -2.18 -20.40 22.65
C ILE A 57 -2.04 -18.93 22.27
N ALA A 58 -0.87 -18.56 21.77
CA ALA A 58 -0.59 -17.25 21.22
C ALA A 58 0.22 -17.38 19.92
N VAL A 59 0.06 -16.44 19.00
CA VAL A 59 0.74 -16.44 17.71
C VAL A 59 1.47 -15.13 17.52
N ASP A 60 2.72 -15.20 17.06
CA ASP A 60 3.52 -14.01 16.82
C ASP A 60 3.40 -13.45 15.40
N GLU A 61 4.08 -12.33 15.17
CA GLU A 61 4.05 -11.62 13.88
C GLU A 61 4.67 -12.44 12.73
N CYS A 62 5.46 -13.47 13.05
CA CYS A 62 6.10 -14.37 12.09
C CYS A 62 5.26 -15.63 11.81
N GLY A 63 4.21 -15.87 12.59
CA GLY A 63 3.36 -17.05 12.57
C GLY A 63 3.87 -18.21 13.44
N GLN A 64 4.77 -17.94 14.39
CA GLN A 64 5.23 -18.93 15.38
C GLN A 64 4.21 -19.04 16.51
N LEU A 65 3.96 -20.28 16.96
CA LEU A 65 2.99 -20.58 18.00
C LEU A 65 3.69 -20.73 19.35
N TYR A 66 3.09 -20.14 20.37
CA TYR A 66 3.49 -20.27 21.76
C TYR A 66 2.34 -20.89 22.54
N PHE A 67 2.61 -21.97 23.27
CA PHE A 67 1.61 -22.66 24.08
C PHE A 67 2.24 -23.33 25.29
N ILE A 68 1.45 -23.64 26.32
CA ILE A 68 1.90 -24.42 27.46
C ILE A 68 1.33 -25.82 27.34
N ASP A 69 2.18 -26.84 27.30
CA ASP A 69 1.69 -28.23 27.36
C ASP A 69 1.37 -28.61 28.80
N ALA A 70 0.16 -29.07 29.08
CA ALA A 70 -0.31 -29.53 30.39
C ALA A 70 -0.38 -31.06 30.52
N ALA A 71 0.40 -31.78 29.72
CA ALA A 71 0.74 -33.19 29.94
C ALA A 71 1.14 -33.44 31.41
N THR A 72 0.39 -34.28 32.13
CA THR A 72 0.54 -34.61 33.56
C THR A 72 1.86 -34.19 34.23
N CYS A 73 1.86 -32.97 34.82
CA CYS A 73 2.97 -32.31 35.56
C CYS A 73 4.13 -31.67 34.76
N ARG A 74 4.01 -31.48 33.45
CA ARG A 74 5.04 -30.81 32.62
C ARG A 74 4.51 -29.50 32.00
N LEU A 75 4.13 -28.52 32.83
CA LEU A 75 3.71 -27.18 32.39
C LEU A 75 4.87 -26.37 31.80
N TYR A 76 5.37 -26.73 30.61
CA TYR A 76 6.45 -26.02 29.91
C TYR A 76 5.92 -25.19 28.76
N LEU A 77 6.55 -24.03 28.56
CA LEU A 77 6.29 -23.19 27.41
C LEU A 77 7.01 -23.78 26.19
N TYR A 78 6.26 -24.01 25.12
CA TYR A 78 6.78 -24.45 23.84
C TYR A 78 6.66 -23.35 22.80
N ARG A 79 7.63 -23.32 21.87
CA ARG A 79 7.58 -22.56 20.64
C ARG A 79 7.55 -23.54 19.46
N TYR A 80 6.56 -23.39 18.60
CA TYR A 80 6.45 -24.16 17.37
C TYR A 80 6.54 -23.23 16.16
N ASP A 81 7.43 -23.55 15.22
CA ASP A 81 7.51 -22.88 13.92
C ASP A 81 6.82 -23.75 12.85
N PRO A 82 5.64 -23.35 12.35
CA PRO A 82 4.92 -24.13 11.34
C PRO A 82 5.67 -24.24 10.00
N LYS A 83 6.54 -23.28 9.66
CA LYS A 83 7.29 -23.28 8.39
C LYS A 83 8.47 -24.26 8.48
N ALA A 84 9.19 -24.24 9.60
CA ALA A 84 10.32 -25.14 9.84
C ALA A 84 9.88 -26.52 10.34
N LYS A 85 8.61 -26.68 10.76
CA LYS A 85 8.08 -27.86 11.45
C LYS A 85 8.92 -28.24 12.68
N MET A 86 9.40 -27.22 13.39
CA MET A 86 10.31 -27.38 14.52
C MET A 86 9.57 -27.03 15.81
N LEU A 87 9.61 -27.94 16.77
CA LEU A 87 9.14 -27.74 18.13
C LEU A 87 10.34 -27.52 19.05
N GLU A 88 10.31 -26.46 19.83
CA GLU A 88 11.33 -26.09 20.81
C GLU A 88 10.69 -25.93 22.18
N GLU A 89 11.23 -26.63 23.17
CA GLU A 89 10.89 -26.43 24.58
C GLU A 89 11.72 -25.27 25.14
N ILE A 90 11.06 -24.27 25.71
CA ILE A 90 11.74 -23.14 26.37
C ILE A 90 12.02 -23.56 27.82
N SER A 91 13.08 -24.34 28.01
CA SER A 91 13.40 -25.03 29.27
C SER A 91 13.59 -24.11 30.49
N CYS A 92 13.76 -22.80 30.29
CA CYS A 92 13.86 -21.81 31.38
C CYS A 92 12.51 -21.31 31.90
N ILE A 93 11.39 -21.63 31.23
CA ILE A 93 10.04 -21.25 31.62
C ILE A 93 9.17 -22.52 31.69
N GLY A 94 8.79 -22.89 32.90
CA GLY A 94 7.85 -23.99 33.12
C GLY A 94 8.10 -24.82 34.37
N GLY A 95 7.28 -25.87 34.49
CA GLY A 95 7.20 -26.75 35.64
C GLY A 95 6.10 -26.34 36.61
N CYS A 96 5.58 -27.34 37.34
CA CYS A 96 4.52 -27.12 38.32
C CYS A 96 5.08 -26.43 39.58
N GLY A 97 4.44 -25.36 40.01
CA GLY A 97 4.78 -24.69 41.26
C GLY A 97 4.35 -23.24 41.34
N SER A 98 4.73 -22.59 42.43
CA SER A 98 4.46 -21.17 42.71
C SER A 98 5.69 -20.27 42.60
N ASP A 99 6.89 -20.84 42.39
CA ASP A 99 8.10 -20.06 42.16
C ASP A 99 7.98 -19.20 40.88
N PRO A 100 8.69 -18.07 40.78
CA PRO A 100 8.80 -17.32 39.53
C PRO A 100 9.25 -18.21 38.36
N GLY A 101 8.53 -18.17 37.24
CA GLY A 101 8.80 -19.00 36.07
C GLY A 101 8.16 -20.40 36.10
N LYS A 102 7.50 -20.78 37.20
CA LYS A 102 6.65 -21.98 37.32
C LYS A 102 5.18 -21.60 37.24
N PHE A 103 4.32 -22.59 36.96
CA PHE A 103 2.88 -22.39 36.76
C PHE A 103 2.03 -23.34 37.58
N LYS A 104 0.80 -22.91 37.86
CA LYS A 104 -0.28 -23.70 38.45
C LYS A 104 -1.59 -23.27 37.78
N ASP A 105 -2.17 -24.16 36.98
CA ASP A 105 -3.39 -23.89 36.20
C ASP A 105 -3.26 -22.63 35.29
N PRO A 106 -2.28 -22.59 34.37
CA PRO A 106 -2.17 -21.50 33.41
C PRO A 106 -3.34 -21.57 32.42
N LYS A 107 -3.99 -20.43 32.13
CA LYS A 107 -5.19 -20.38 31.27
C LYS A 107 -4.97 -19.73 29.91
N ARG A 108 -4.33 -18.55 29.90
CA ARG A 108 -4.18 -17.72 28.70
C ARG A 108 -2.73 -17.34 28.49
N ILE A 109 -2.30 -17.34 27.24
CA ILE A 109 -1.03 -16.77 26.80
C ILE A 109 -1.35 -15.70 25.77
N ILE A 110 -0.72 -14.54 25.89
CA ILE A 110 -0.77 -13.46 24.92
C ILE A 110 0.63 -12.87 24.78
N LEU A 111 0.90 -12.20 23.67
CA LEU A 111 2.21 -11.62 23.42
C LEU A 111 2.08 -10.26 22.76
N ASP A 112 3.02 -9.39 23.10
CA ASP A 112 3.32 -8.18 22.36
C ASP A 112 4.69 -8.32 21.67
N LYS A 113 5.20 -7.25 21.07
CA LYS A 113 6.49 -7.24 20.36
C LYS A 113 7.67 -7.67 21.23
N PHE A 114 7.62 -7.43 22.54
CA PHE A 114 8.75 -7.60 23.47
C PHE A 114 8.47 -8.53 24.65
N THR A 115 7.20 -8.75 24.98
CA THR A 115 6.79 -9.46 26.20
C THR A 115 5.79 -10.56 25.87
N LEU A 116 6.00 -11.74 26.45
CA LEU A 116 5.06 -12.85 26.48
C LEU A 116 4.42 -12.88 27.86
N TRP A 117 3.10 -12.78 27.92
CA TRP A 117 2.33 -12.76 29.16
C TRP A 117 1.61 -14.09 29.34
N VAL A 118 1.74 -14.66 30.53
CA VAL A 118 1.05 -15.89 30.94
C VAL A 118 0.13 -15.58 32.12
N LEU A 119 -1.14 -15.88 31.95
CA LEU A 119 -2.11 -15.91 33.03
C LEU A 119 -1.97 -17.20 33.83
N ASP A 120 -1.35 -17.10 35.00
CA ASP A 120 -1.12 -18.20 35.94
C ASP A 120 -2.23 -18.19 37.00
N ALA A 121 -3.44 -18.57 36.58
CA ALA A 121 -4.68 -18.34 37.33
C ALA A 121 -4.70 -19.06 38.68
N GLY A 122 -4.15 -20.27 38.78
CA GLY A 122 -4.10 -21.02 40.04
C GLY A 122 -3.10 -20.49 41.07
N ASN A 123 -2.22 -19.57 40.67
CA ASN A 123 -1.36 -18.76 41.54
C ASN A 123 -1.83 -17.29 41.65
N SER A 124 -3.01 -16.96 41.10
CA SER A 124 -3.61 -15.62 41.13
C SER A 124 -2.67 -14.52 40.64
N ARG A 125 -1.94 -14.78 39.55
CA ARG A 125 -0.94 -13.83 39.02
C ARG A 125 -0.84 -13.87 37.50
N ILE A 126 -0.25 -12.82 36.94
CA ILE A 126 0.18 -12.73 35.56
C ILE A 126 1.70 -12.61 35.53
N GLN A 127 2.38 -13.45 34.76
CA GLN A 127 3.83 -13.40 34.58
C GLN A 127 4.17 -12.91 33.17
N GLY A 128 4.99 -11.86 33.08
CA GLY A 128 5.49 -11.30 31.82
C GLY A 128 6.95 -11.66 31.60
N PHE A 129 7.27 -12.28 30.47
CA PHE A 129 8.61 -12.74 30.09
C PHE A 129 9.12 -11.98 28.88
N SER A 130 10.41 -11.67 28.84
CA SER A 130 11.05 -11.10 27.65
C SER A 130 11.01 -12.10 26.48
N ARG A 131 10.61 -11.66 25.28
CA ARG A 131 10.63 -12.51 24.09
C ARG A 131 12.04 -12.74 23.51
N GLU A 132 13.02 -11.92 23.90
CA GLU A 132 14.39 -12.05 23.40
C GLU A 132 15.19 -13.11 24.17
N ASN A 133 15.00 -13.18 25.49
CA ASN A 133 15.82 -13.99 26.38
C ASN A 133 15.03 -14.77 27.44
N TYR A 134 13.70 -14.71 27.40
CA TYR A 134 12.79 -15.45 28.30
C TYR A 134 12.97 -15.16 29.80
N GLN A 135 13.61 -14.06 30.15
CA GLN A 135 13.71 -13.60 31.54
C GLN A 135 12.39 -12.99 32.01
N ILE A 136 12.06 -13.18 33.28
CA ILE A 136 10.89 -12.57 33.91
C ILE A 136 11.09 -11.06 33.97
N LYS A 137 10.20 -10.32 33.31
CA LYS A 137 10.12 -8.86 33.36
C LYS A 137 9.14 -8.42 34.46
N TYR A 138 8.00 -9.09 34.56
CA TYR A 138 6.88 -8.67 35.40
C TYR A 138 6.24 -9.86 36.13
N ILE A 139 5.83 -9.64 37.37
CA ILE A 139 4.92 -10.51 38.12
C ILE A 139 3.83 -9.61 38.69
N ILE A 140 2.62 -9.72 38.16
CA ILE A 140 1.46 -8.91 38.55
C ILE A 140 0.53 -9.81 39.37
N ASN A 141 0.42 -9.54 40.67
CA ASN A 141 -0.49 -10.22 41.60
C ASN A 141 -1.26 -9.25 42.49
N LYS A 142 -1.06 -7.95 42.29
CA LYS A 142 -1.68 -6.86 43.05
C LYS A 142 -1.85 -5.61 42.21
N TYR A 143 -2.77 -4.75 42.61
CA TYR A 143 -3.00 -3.44 42.03
C TYR A 143 -3.20 -2.39 43.13
N ILE A 144 -2.95 -1.12 42.81
CA ILE A 144 -3.07 -0.01 43.75
C ILE A 144 -4.19 0.90 43.28
N LYS A 145 -5.26 1.03 44.07
CA LYS A 145 -6.38 1.92 43.80
C LYS A 145 -6.61 2.81 45.02
N ASP A 146 -6.63 4.13 44.81
CA ASP A 146 -6.81 5.12 45.87
C ASP A 146 -5.83 4.92 47.05
N ASP A 147 -4.53 4.78 46.74
CA ASP A 147 -3.43 4.50 47.68
C ASP A 147 -3.59 3.22 48.53
N THR A 148 -4.53 2.35 48.16
CA THR A 148 -4.79 1.07 48.81
C THR A 148 -4.36 -0.08 47.92
N GLU A 149 -3.60 -1.03 48.48
CA GLU A 149 -3.20 -2.24 47.78
C GLU A 149 -4.32 -3.30 47.82
N PHE A 150 -4.63 -3.86 46.65
CA PHE A 150 -5.56 -4.96 46.46
C PHE A 150 -4.84 -6.11 45.75
N TYR A 151 -5.25 -7.35 46.00
CA TYR A 151 -4.69 -8.53 45.35
C TYR A 151 -5.61 -9.00 44.23
N ILE A 152 -5.00 -9.56 43.19
CA ILE A 152 -5.72 -10.35 42.17
C ILE A 152 -6.08 -11.69 42.84
N GLU A 153 -7.32 -12.16 42.68
CA GLU A 153 -7.78 -13.37 43.35
C GLU A 153 -8.11 -14.49 42.37
N GLU A 154 -9.11 -14.28 41.51
CA GLU A 154 -9.53 -15.26 40.51
C GLU A 154 -9.57 -14.61 39.12
N PRO A 155 -8.40 -14.42 38.48
CA PRO A 155 -8.34 -13.83 37.15
C PRO A 155 -8.84 -14.86 36.11
N ALA A 156 -9.82 -14.45 35.31
CA ALA A 156 -10.51 -15.31 34.35
C ALA A 156 -9.83 -15.32 32.98
N ASP A 157 -9.49 -14.15 32.44
CA ASP A 157 -8.86 -14.01 31.12
C ASP A 157 -8.00 -12.73 31.04
N ILE A 158 -7.15 -12.64 30.03
CA ILE A 158 -6.30 -11.47 29.74
C ILE A 158 -6.28 -11.13 28.25
N ALA A 159 -6.14 -9.84 27.91
CA ALA A 159 -5.92 -9.38 26.54
C ALA A 159 -4.99 -8.16 26.48
N LEU A 160 -4.43 -7.91 25.31
CA LEU A 160 -3.56 -6.77 25.02
C LEU A 160 -4.14 -5.91 23.91
N ASP A 161 -4.08 -4.59 24.09
CA ASP A 161 -4.38 -3.66 23.02
C ASP A 161 -3.18 -3.42 22.08
N LYS A 162 -3.38 -2.64 21.03
CA LYS A 162 -2.33 -2.35 20.04
C LYS A 162 -1.18 -1.51 20.59
N GLN A 163 -1.42 -0.79 21.68
CA GLN A 163 -0.45 0.05 22.36
C GLN A 163 0.38 -0.79 23.33
N GLY A 164 -0.11 -1.96 23.75
CA GLY A 164 0.52 -2.89 24.68
C GLY A 164 -0.07 -2.84 26.10
N HIS A 165 -1.18 -2.13 26.32
CA HIS A 165 -1.86 -2.13 27.61
C HIS A 165 -2.50 -3.49 27.86
N LEU A 166 -2.27 -4.02 29.06
CA LEU A 166 -2.77 -5.32 29.50
C LEU A 166 -4.11 -5.13 30.22
N TYR A 167 -5.13 -5.85 29.77
CA TYR A 167 -6.44 -5.93 30.40
C TYR A 167 -6.58 -7.28 31.09
N VAL A 168 -6.96 -7.26 32.36
CA VAL A 168 -7.15 -8.46 33.19
C VAL A 168 -8.59 -8.47 33.68
N LEU A 169 -9.32 -9.54 33.37
CA LEU A 169 -10.63 -9.79 33.96
C LEU A 169 -10.45 -10.50 35.29
N ASP A 170 -10.82 -9.84 36.37
CA ASP A 170 -10.60 -10.30 37.74
C ASP A 170 -11.92 -10.32 38.52
N LYS A 171 -12.11 -11.36 39.34
CA LYS A 171 -13.20 -11.42 40.30
C LYS A 171 -12.78 -10.75 41.58
N LYS A 172 -13.51 -9.70 41.98
CA LYS A 172 -13.19 -8.88 43.14
C LYS A 172 -13.52 -9.61 44.44
N PRO A 173 -12.66 -9.53 45.47
CA PRO A 173 -12.98 -10.04 46.79
C PRO A 173 -14.23 -9.38 47.37
N PHE A 174 -15.10 -10.19 47.96
CA PHE A 174 -16.07 -9.71 48.94
C PHE A 174 -15.34 -9.58 50.27
N PHE A 175 -15.04 -8.37 50.77
CA PHE A 175 -15.10 -7.99 52.20
C PHE A 175 -14.59 -6.57 52.48
N GLN A 176 -15.41 -5.77 53.18
CA GLN A 176 -14.97 -4.60 53.95
C GLN A 176 -14.09 -5.08 55.12
N LYS A 177 -12.98 -4.36 55.35
CA LYS A 177 -12.11 -4.52 56.54
C LYS A 177 -12.93 -4.51 57.83
N GLU A 178 -13.05 -5.66 58.48
CA GLU A 178 -12.91 -5.77 59.94
C GLU A 178 -12.44 -7.18 60.32
N SER A 179 -11.20 -7.24 60.80
CA SER A 179 -10.48 -8.30 61.49
C SER A 179 -11.20 -9.63 61.73
N PHE A 180 -10.99 -10.63 60.87
CA PHE A 180 -11.17 -12.04 61.23
C PHE A 180 -9.99 -12.90 60.78
N THR A 181 -9.53 -13.76 61.68
CA THR A 181 -8.40 -14.67 61.51
C THR A 181 -8.72 -15.78 60.51
N LYS A 182 -7.67 -16.24 59.79
CA LYS A 182 -7.70 -17.26 58.71
C LYS A 182 -8.42 -18.58 59.04
N GLU A 183 -8.72 -18.86 60.32
CA GLU A 183 -9.42 -20.07 60.74
C GLU A 183 -10.94 -20.02 60.53
N LEU A 184 -11.56 -18.82 60.42
CA LEU A 184 -13.01 -18.74 60.17
C LEU A 184 -13.38 -18.91 58.68
N LEU A 185 -12.47 -18.59 57.76
CA LEU A 185 -12.66 -18.72 56.29
C LEU A 185 -12.95 -20.15 55.84
N PHE A 186 -12.40 -21.15 56.53
CA PHE A 186 -12.64 -22.56 56.20
C PHE A 186 -14.01 -23.06 56.68
N SER A 187 -14.63 -22.37 57.66
CA SER A 187 -15.91 -22.78 58.24
C SER A 187 -17.12 -22.30 57.42
N ILE A 188 -16.95 -21.23 56.63
CA ILE A 188 -18.02 -20.64 55.81
C ILE A 188 -18.24 -21.42 54.49
N HIS A 189 -17.27 -22.21 54.03
CA HIS A 189 -17.39 -23.01 52.80
C HIS A 189 -18.42 -24.16 52.87
N ASN A 190 -18.95 -24.49 54.06
CA ASN A 190 -19.88 -25.60 54.26
C ASN A 190 -21.35 -25.21 54.52
N ASN A 191 -21.71 -23.93 54.41
CA ASN A 191 -23.12 -23.51 54.47
C ASN A 191 -23.59 -22.93 53.15
N LYS A 192 -24.56 -23.62 52.52
CA LYS A 192 -25.39 -23.07 51.45
C LYS A 192 -26.11 -21.83 51.98
N VAL A 193 -25.57 -20.65 51.69
CA VAL A 193 -26.27 -19.37 51.81
C VAL A 193 -26.40 -18.84 50.39
N GLY A 194 -27.64 -18.83 49.89
CA GLY A 194 -27.99 -18.21 48.61
C GLY A 194 -27.73 -16.71 48.63
N ASP A 195 -27.43 -16.18 47.44
CA ASP A 195 -27.20 -14.77 47.10
C ASP A 195 -26.08 -14.05 47.86
N GLN A 196 -24.84 -14.22 47.38
CA GLN A 196 -23.78 -13.23 47.59
C GLN A 196 -23.27 -12.73 46.24
N ASN A 197 -23.54 -11.46 45.94
CA ASN A 197 -23.10 -10.74 44.73
C ASN A 197 -21.56 -10.69 44.66
N PHE A 198 -20.93 -11.65 43.99
CA PHE A 198 -19.57 -11.49 43.49
C PHE A 198 -19.56 -10.34 42.48
N LYS A 199 -18.63 -9.39 42.62
CA LYS A 199 -18.44 -8.32 41.62
C LYS A 199 -17.22 -8.65 40.78
N TYR A 200 -17.35 -8.57 39.47
CA TYR A 200 -16.23 -8.70 38.54
C TYR A 200 -15.74 -7.32 38.11
N GLN A 201 -14.47 -7.22 37.74
CA GLN A 201 -13.87 -5.99 37.27
C GLN A 201 -12.84 -6.27 36.17
N ILE A 202 -12.61 -5.27 35.33
CA ILE A 202 -11.52 -5.27 34.36
C ILE A 202 -10.45 -4.31 34.90
N LEU A 203 -9.24 -4.84 35.10
CA LEU A 203 -8.06 -4.09 35.51
C LEU A 203 -7.23 -3.77 34.27
N LYS A 204 -6.86 -2.50 34.06
CA LYS A 204 -5.97 -2.07 32.97
C LYS A 204 -4.58 -1.76 33.52
N TYR A 205 -3.54 -2.27 32.86
CA TYR A 205 -2.14 -2.02 33.15
C TYR A 205 -1.42 -1.44 31.94
N ASP A 206 -0.36 -0.68 32.17
CA ASP A 206 0.56 -0.22 31.12
C ASP A 206 1.51 -1.34 30.66
N ASN A 207 2.25 -1.08 29.58
CA ASN A 207 3.23 -2.02 29.02
C ASN A 207 4.39 -2.35 29.99
N ASN A 208 4.50 -1.63 31.10
CA ASN A 208 5.47 -1.83 32.16
C ASN A 208 4.86 -2.55 33.38
N GLY A 209 3.60 -2.97 33.31
CA GLY A 209 2.89 -3.65 34.39
C GLY A 209 2.40 -2.74 35.51
N HIS A 210 2.38 -1.41 35.32
CA HIS A 210 1.79 -0.49 36.28
C HIS A 210 0.27 -0.44 36.10
N PHE A 211 -0.47 -0.49 37.20
CA PHE A 211 -1.91 -0.35 37.18
C PHE A 211 -2.32 1.07 36.75
N ILE A 212 -3.27 1.16 35.83
CA ILE A 212 -3.83 2.41 35.30
C ILE A 212 -5.17 2.71 35.95
N ASN A 213 -6.16 1.83 35.74
CA ASN A 213 -7.52 1.99 36.26
C ASN A 213 -8.27 0.65 36.29
N SER A 214 -9.46 0.66 36.89
CA SER A 214 -10.41 -0.46 36.82
C SER A 214 -11.83 0.00 36.48
N PHE A 215 -12.59 -0.84 35.78
CA PHE A 215 -13.94 -0.55 35.30
C PHE A 215 -14.79 -1.83 35.11
N GLY A 216 -16.05 -1.68 34.71
CA GLY A 216 -16.97 -2.81 34.45
C GLY A 216 -17.73 -3.35 35.67
N GLU A 217 -17.44 -2.85 36.88
CA GLU A 217 -17.99 -3.38 38.15
C GLU A 217 -19.53 -3.44 38.23
N THR A 218 -20.22 -2.63 37.43
CA THR A 218 -21.69 -2.55 37.40
C THR A 218 -22.33 -3.33 36.27
N GLN A 219 -21.57 -3.70 35.24
CA GLN A 219 -22.06 -4.35 34.03
C GLN A 219 -21.82 -5.87 34.07
N LEU A 220 -20.70 -6.29 34.67
CA LEU A 220 -20.23 -7.66 34.68
C LEU A 220 -20.92 -8.49 35.77
N LYS A 221 -21.44 -9.66 35.40
CA LYS A 221 -22.16 -10.60 36.28
C LYS A 221 -21.48 -11.97 36.34
N GLU A 222 -21.22 -12.62 35.21
CA GLU A 222 -20.43 -13.84 35.10
C GLU A 222 -19.55 -13.80 33.83
N PRO A 223 -18.55 -12.90 33.81
CA PRO A 223 -17.67 -12.75 32.67
C PRO A 223 -16.63 -13.88 32.62
N VAL A 224 -16.36 -14.38 31.42
CA VAL A 224 -15.52 -15.58 31.21
C VAL A 224 -14.39 -15.37 30.21
N GLY A 225 -14.52 -14.41 29.29
CA GLY A 225 -13.51 -14.16 28.28
C GLY A 225 -13.49 -12.70 27.84
N LEU A 226 -12.32 -12.21 27.43
CA LEU A 226 -12.16 -10.84 26.95
C LEU A 226 -11.21 -10.77 25.74
N ALA A 227 -11.50 -9.90 24.78
CA ALA A 227 -10.65 -9.67 23.63
C ALA A 227 -10.75 -8.22 23.12
N ILE A 228 -9.67 -7.74 22.51
CA ILE A 228 -9.64 -6.41 21.88
C ILE A 228 -10.10 -6.51 20.44
N GLY A 229 -11.12 -5.74 20.09
CA GLY A 229 -11.75 -5.73 18.78
C GLY A 229 -11.52 -4.44 17.98
N ARG A 230 -12.46 -4.14 17.09
CA ARG A 230 -12.38 -2.98 16.19
C ARG A 230 -12.38 -1.66 16.97
N GLY A 231 -11.57 -0.71 16.52
CA GLY A 231 -11.48 0.61 17.16
C GLY A 231 -10.79 0.61 18.53
N ASN A 232 -10.10 -0.49 18.89
CA ASN A 232 -9.50 -0.69 20.22
C ASN A 232 -10.54 -0.84 21.35
N ASN A 233 -11.78 -1.16 20.99
CA ASN A 233 -12.82 -1.49 21.96
C ASN A 233 -12.57 -2.87 22.56
N LEU A 234 -12.89 -3.01 23.83
CA LEU A 234 -12.81 -4.27 24.56
C LEU A 234 -14.17 -4.98 24.50
N TYR A 235 -14.14 -6.24 24.09
CA TYR A 235 -15.30 -7.12 23.99
C TYR A 235 -15.20 -8.16 25.10
N VAL A 236 -16.25 -8.29 25.88
CA VAL A 236 -16.32 -9.20 27.03
C VAL A 236 -17.50 -10.13 26.83
N ILE A 237 -17.26 -11.41 27.03
CA ILE A 237 -18.29 -12.43 27.10
C ILE A 237 -18.71 -12.57 28.55
N ASP A 238 -20.00 -12.38 28.80
CA ASP A 238 -20.65 -12.57 30.09
C ASP A 238 -21.76 -13.61 29.93
N ARG A 239 -21.73 -14.67 30.74
CA ARG A 239 -22.68 -15.80 30.62
C ARG A 239 -24.11 -15.40 30.98
N GLU A 240 -24.29 -14.30 31.69
CA GLU A 240 -25.60 -13.75 32.06
C GLU A 240 -26.07 -12.64 31.11
N ASP A 241 -25.35 -12.40 30.00
CA ASP A 241 -25.74 -11.50 28.92
C ASP A 241 -25.99 -12.30 27.62
N THR A 242 -26.81 -11.73 26.73
CA THR A 242 -27.17 -12.34 25.45
C THR A 242 -26.29 -11.84 24.30
N GLY A 243 -25.20 -11.15 24.58
CA GLY A 243 -24.29 -10.62 23.56
C GLY A 243 -22.90 -10.29 24.10
N PHE A 244 -22.16 -9.49 23.35
CA PHE A 244 -20.82 -9.03 23.71
C PHE A 244 -20.90 -7.68 24.42
N LEU A 245 -20.60 -7.66 25.72
CA LEU A 245 -20.43 -6.42 26.46
C LEU A 245 -19.22 -5.66 25.91
N THR A 246 -19.45 -4.45 25.41
CA THR A 246 -18.43 -3.66 24.73
C THR A 246 -18.05 -2.43 25.55
N PHE A 247 -16.74 -2.22 25.72
CA PHE A 247 -16.17 -1.08 26.43
C PHE A 247 -15.18 -0.32 25.55
N THR A 248 -15.04 0.99 25.75
CA THR A 248 -13.98 1.78 25.10
C THR A 248 -12.62 1.49 25.72
N GLU A 249 -11.54 1.98 25.09
CA GLU A 249 -10.18 1.89 25.63
C GLU A 249 -10.03 2.52 27.02
N GLU A 250 -10.82 3.56 27.31
CA GLU A 250 -10.87 4.27 28.59
C GLU A 250 -11.73 3.55 29.65
N GLY A 251 -12.43 2.47 29.27
CA GLY A 251 -13.29 1.68 30.15
C GLY A 251 -14.73 2.16 30.23
N GLN A 252 -15.20 3.00 29.28
CA GLN A 252 -16.60 3.40 29.22
C GLN A 252 -17.44 2.29 28.60
N TYR A 253 -18.55 1.93 29.24
CA TYR A 253 -19.48 0.94 28.68
C TYR A 253 -20.25 1.53 27.50
N ILE A 254 -20.15 0.86 26.34
CA ILE A 254 -20.84 1.26 25.10
C ILE A 254 -22.23 0.61 25.04
N GLY A 255 -22.32 -0.67 25.41
CA GLY A 255 -23.52 -1.49 25.26
C GLY A 255 -23.20 -2.97 25.07
N SER A 256 -24.23 -3.80 25.00
CA SER A 256 -24.13 -5.20 24.55
C SER A 256 -24.44 -5.22 23.05
N ILE A 257 -23.57 -5.84 22.25
CA ILE A 257 -23.76 -5.98 20.81
C ILE A 257 -23.91 -7.46 20.42
N GLY A 258 -24.60 -7.71 19.31
CA GLY A 258 -24.96 -9.06 18.92
C GLY A 258 -26.12 -9.64 19.71
N ASP A 259 -26.48 -10.88 19.37
CA ASP A 259 -27.57 -11.60 20.02
C ASP A 259 -27.34 -13.13 19.87
N PHE A 260 -26.86 -13.76 20.94
CA PHE A 260 -26.60 -15.20 21.01
C PHE A 260 -27.87 -16.04 20.90
N SER A 261 -29.06 -15.46 21.17
CA SER A 261 -30.32 -16.19 21.00
C SER A 261 -30.66 -16.48 19.54
N LYS A 262 -30.03 -15.78 18.58
CA LYS A 262 -30.19 -15.97 17.13
C LYS A 262 -29.32 -17.10 16.57
N ILE A 263 -28.47 -17.72 17.39
CA ILE A 263 -27.70 -18.88 16.98
C ILE A 263 -28.70 -20.03 16.74
N PRO A 264 -28.70 -20.68 15.55
CA PRO A 264 -29.59 -21.80 15.28
C PRO A 264 -29.37 -22.92 16.30
N LYS A 265 -30.45 -23.36 16.94
CA LYS A 265 -30.43 -24.55 17.80
C LYS A 265 -30.37 -25.79 16.91
N GLU A 266 -29.56 -26.78 17.29
CA GLU A 266 -29.47 -28.04 16.55
C GLU A 266 -30.82 -28.80 16.58
N GLU A 267 -31.11 -29.57 15.53
CA GLU A 267 -32.40 -30.27 15.34
C GLU A 267 -32.61 -31.46 16.30
N ASP A 268 -31.57 -31.90 17.00
CA ASP A 268 -31.67 -32.97 18.00
C ASP A 268 -32.22 -32.42 19.32
N ASP A 269 -33.20 -33.14 19.88
CA ASP A 269 -34.17 -32.80 20.93
C ASP A 269 -33.59 -32.45 22.33
N THR A 270 -32.36 -31.97 22.41
CA THR A 270 -31.76 -31.38 23.62
C THR A 270 -31.62 -29.87 23.44
N PRO A 271 -32.26 -29.03 24.26
CA PRO A 271 -32.00 -27.60 24.27
C PRO A 271 -30.59 -27.38 24.84
N THR A 272 -29.57 -27.45 23.98
CA THR A 272 -28.21 -27.02 24.32
C THR A 272 -28.21 -25.50 24.35
N GLU A 273 -27.96 -24.95 25.53
CA GLU A 273 -27.80 -23.52 25.73
C GLU A 273 -26.38 -23.14 25.28
N PHE A 274 -26.25 -22.13 24.43
CA PHE A 274 -24.93 -21.65 24.00
C PHE A 274 -24.17 -21.13 25.22
N LYS A 275 -23.06 -21.78 25.59
CA LYS A 275 -22.24 -21.42 26.75
C LYS A 275 -20.89 -20.90 26.28
N PRO A 276 -20.80 -19.60 25.98
CA PRO A 276 -19.55 -19.04 25.48
C PRO A 276 -18.48 -19.07 26.58
N SER A 277 -17.22 -19.28 26.19
CA SER A 277 -16.11 -19.39 27.14
C SER A 277 -14.84 -18.65 26.72
N ILE A 278 -14.31 -18.97 25.54
CA ILE A 278 -13.07 -18.39 25.01
C ILE A 278 -13.44 -17.47 23.86
N ILE A 279 -12.89 -16.25 23.88
CA ILE A 279 -13.02 -15.27 22.80
C ILE A 279 -11.67 -14.99 22.15
N SER A 280 -11.69 -14.84 20.82
CA SER A 280 -10.57 -14.35 20.02
C SER A 280 -11.10 -13.49 18.88
N ILE A 281 -10.38 -12.45 18.50
CA ILE A 281 -10.80 -11.52 17.44
C ILE A 281 -9.66 -11.40 16.43
N ASP A 282 -9.97 -11.47 15.14
CA ASP A 282 -8.96 -11.30 14.09
C ASP A 282 -8.67 -9.83 13.75
N THR A 283 -7.67 -9.58 12.89
CA THR A 283 -7.32 -8.23 12.45
C THR A 283 -8.39 -7.53 11.61
N LYS A 284 -9.39 -8.26 11.10
CA LYS A 284 -10.55 -7.71 10.38
C LYS A 284 -11.71 -7.37 11.33
N GLY A 285 -11.63 -7.82 12.58
CA GLY A 285 -12.64 -7.64 13.61
C GLY A 285 -13.65 -8.79 13.69
N ASN A 286 -13.46 -9.89 12.98
CA ASN A 286 -14.32 -11.07 13.13
C ASN A 286 -14.09 -11.68 14.52
N ILE A 287 -15.18 -12.04 15.19
CA ILE A 287 -15.16 -12.55 16.55
C ILE A 287 -15.36 -14.06 16.50
N PHE A 288 -14.49 -14.79 17.19
CA PHE A 288 -14.54 -16.25 17.32
C PHE A 288 -14.78 -16.60 18.78
N VAL A 289 -15.79 -17.41 19.03
CA VAL A 289 -16.21 -17.79 20.37
C VAL A 289 -16.27 -19.31 20.48
N VAL A 290 -15.65 -19.88 21.49
CA VAL A 290 -15.84 -21.29 21.83
C VAL A 290 -17.10 -21.44 22.65
N ASP A 291 -17.93 -22.41 22.29
CA ASP A 291 -18.99 -22.93 23.14
C ASP A 291 -18.47 -24.12 23.95
N ASP A 292 -18.44 -23.98 25.27
CA ASP A 292 -17.94 -25.02 26.19
C ASP A 292 -18.80 -26.29 26.15
N GLU A 293 -20.09 -26.16 25.84
CA GLU A 293 -21.02 -27.29 25.88
C GLU A 293 -20.85 -28.18 24.65
N THR A 294 -20.76 -27.57 23.46
CA THR A 294 -20.61 -28.31 22.20
C THR A 294 -19.15 -28.52 21.78
N GLY A 295 -18.20 -27.78 22.37
CA GLY A 295 -16.78 -27.78 21.98
C GLY A 295 -16.51 -27.16 20.61
N GLN A 296 -17.46 -26.39 20.07
CA GLN A 296 -17.42 -25.83 18.73
C GLN A 296 -17.04 -24.36 18.75
N ILE A 297 -16.53 -23.87 17.62
CA ILE A 297 -16.21 -22.45 17.45
C ILE A 297 -17.33 -21.79 16.64
N TYR A 298 -17.89 -20.72 17.17
CA TYR A 298 -18.88 -19.88 16.51
C TYR A 298 -18.23 -18.59 16.03
N GLN A 299 -18.52 -18.19 14.81
CA GLN A 299 -18.01 -16.97 14.20
C GLN A 299 -19.09 -15.89 14.14
N PHE A 300 -18.71 -14.67 14.49
CA PHE A 300 -19.53 -13.48 14.43
C PHE A 300 -18.79 -12.39 13.66
N ASP A 301 -19.56 -11.51 13.02
CA ASP A 301 -19.01 -10.31 12.39
C ASP A 301 -18.63 -9.26 13.46
N PRO A 302 -17.90 -8.18 13.09
CA PRO A 302 -17.48 -7.15 14.05
C PRO A 302 -18.62 -6.44 14.78
N ASP A 303 -19.85 -6.53 14.25
CA ASP A 303 -21.05 -5.93 14.83
C ASP A 303 -21.78 -6.90 15.79
N GLY A 304 -21.24 -8.11 15.96
CA GLY A 304 -21.77 -9.15 16.87
C GLY A 304 -22.82 -10.06 16.24
N SER A 305 -23.06 -9.96 14.92
CA SER A 305 -24.04 -10.80 14.23
C SER A 305 -23.45 -12.18 13.96
N TYR A 306 -24.21 -13.24 14.27
CA TYR A 306 -23.80 -14.62 13.98
C TYR A 306 -23.63 -14.84 12.47
N THR A 307 -22.46 -15.32 12.07
CA THR A 307 -22.10 -15.56 10.66
C THR A 307 -22.07 -17.03 10.28
N GLY A 308 -21.70 -17.89 11.23
CA GLY A 308 -21.61 -19.33 10.99
C GLY A 308 -20.84 -20.04 12.08
N LYS A 309 -20.88 -21.38 12.02
CA LYS A 309 -20.14 -22.27 12.91
C LYS A 309 -18.94 -22.83 12.18
N ILE A 310 -17.82 -22.88 12.88
CA ILE A 310 -16.57 -23.44 12.41
C ILE A 310 -16.51 -24.90 12.88
N ILE A 311 -16.69 -25.82 11.94
CA ILE A 311 -16.56 -27.26 12.19
C ILE A 311 -15.09 -27.64 11.98
N ILE A 312 -14.47 -28.20 13.02
CA ILE A 312 -13.16 -28.85 12.90
C ILE A 312 -13.46 -30.33 12.54
N PRO A 313 -13.20 -30.78 11.30
CA PRO A 313 -13.48 -32.16 10.89
C PRO A 313 -12.76 -33.15 11.82
N ASP A 314 -13.41 -34.26 12.17
CA ASP A 314 -12.86 -35.34 13.02
C ASP A 314 -12.48 -34.92 14.47
N PHE A 315 -12.78 -33.70 14.89
CA PHE A 315 -12.56 -33.23 16.25
C PHE A 315 -13.76 -33.54 17.16
N LYS A 316 -13.50 -34.16 18.32
CA LYS A 316 -14.48 -34.48 19.37
C LYS A 316 -14.00 -34.08 20.78
N GLY A 317 -13.00 -33.19 20.85
CA GLY A 317 -12.37 -32.76 22.10
C GLY A 317 -12.93 -31.44 22.63
N GLN A 318 -12.34 -30.94 23.72
CA GLN A 318 -12.59 -29.58 24.21
C GLN A 318 -11.51 -28.63 23.73
N ILE A 319 -11.91 -27.44 23.29
CA ILE A 319 -10.98 -26.38 22.90
C ILE A 319 -10.50 -25.66 24.16
N GLN A 320 -9.19 -25.61 24.37
CA GLN A 320 -8.54 -25.01 25.55
C GLN A 320 -7.92 -23.64 25.27
N GLY A 321 -7.83 -23.24 24.01
CA GLY A 321 -7.27 -21.94 23.63
C GLY A 321 -7.61 -21.56 22.19
N LEU A 322 -7.80 -20.27 21.96
CA LEU A 322 -7.97 -19.67 20.62
C LEU A 322 -7.02 -18.49 20.42
N ALA A 323 -6.36 -18.45 19.26
CA ALA A 323 -5.54 -17.32 18.83
C ALA A 323 -5.69 -17.04 17.34
N THR A 324 -5.54 -15.78 16.96
CA THR A 324 -5.55 -15.33 15.57
C THR A 324 -4.19 -14.72 15.22
N ASP A 325 -3.73 -14.90 13.97
CA ASP A 325 -2.54 -14.21 13.48
C ASP A 325 -2.87 -12.93 12.70
N LEU A 326 -1.83 -12.16 12.32
CA LEU A 326 -2.00 -10.91 11.59
C LEU A 326 -2.64 -11.08 10.19
N LYS A 327 -2.59 -12.29 9.61
CA LYS A 327 -3.23 -12.62 8.34
C LYS A 327 -4.70 -13.04 8.53
N GLY A 328 -5.12 -13.18 9.78
CA GLY A 328 -6.43 -13.59 10.22
C GLY A 328 -6.57 -15.10 10.47
N ASN A 329 -5.52 -15.90 10.26
CA ASN A 329 -5.64 -17.35 10.47
C ASN A 329 -5.97 -17.65 11.94
N LEU A 330 -6.84 -18.62 12.18
CA LEU A 330 -7.28 -19.03 13.52
C LEU A 330 -6.54 -20.29 13.95
N TYR A 331 -6.12 -20.34 15.19
CA TYR A 331 -5.44 -21.46 15.81
C TYR A 331 -6.23 -21.86 17.05
N ALA A 332 -6.52 -23.15 17.18
CA ALA A 332 -7.25 -23.70 18.31
C ALA A 332 -6.40 -24.79 18.98
N SER A 333 -6.25 -24.73 20.29
CA SER A 333 -5.59 -25.79 21.06
C SER A 333 -6.63 -26.68 21.74
N SER A 334 -6.33 -27.97 21.87
CA SER A 334 -7.24 -28.98 22.43
C SER A 334 -6.47 -30.13 23.05
N ASP A 335 -7.16 -31.02 23.76
CA ASP A 335 -6.61 -32.27 24.32
C ASP A 335 -6.07 -33.26 23.26
N LYS A 336 -6.23 -32.96 21.96
CA LYS A 336 -5.67 -33.73 20.84
C LYS A 336 -4.48 -33.04 20.15
N GLY A 337 -4.13 -31.83 20.58
CA GLY A 337 -3.10 -31.01 19.96
C GLY A 337 -3.64 -29.68 19.44
N ILE A 338 -2.95 -29.11 18.45
CA ILE A 338 -3.23 -27.77 17.91
C ILE A 338 -3.79 -27.88 16.50
N ALA A 339 -4.99 -27.35 16.30
CA ALA A 339 -5.61 -27.16 15.00
C ALA A 339 -5.26 -25.78 14.43
N PHE A 340 -4.99 -25.74 13.13
CA PHE A 340 -4.77 -24.51 12.37
C PHE A 340 -5.84 -24.36 11.31
N LEU A 341 -6.41 -23.17 11.24
CA LEU A 341 -7.41 -22.78 10.27
C LEU A 341 -6.86 -21.57 9.51
N SER A 342 -6.40 -21.81 8.29
CA SER A 342 -6.02 -20.68 7.43
C SER A 342 -7.25 -19.91 6.99
N THR A 343 -7.21 -18.59 7.09
CA THR A 343 -8.22 -17.70 6.51
C THR A 343 -8.06 -17.49 5.01
N GLN A 344 -7.01 -18.05 4.41
CA GLN A 344 -6.65 -17.71 3.04
C GLN A 344 -7.30 -18.57 1.96
N ASP A 345 -7.93 -19.74 2.21
CA ASP A 345 -8.59 -20.49 1.12
C ASP A 345 -9.68 -21.53 1.49
N LYS A 346 -10.86 -21.34 0.84
CA LYS A 346 -11.97 -22.26 0.41
C LYS A 346 -13.37 -22.22 1.07
N PHE A 347 -14.11 -21.22 0.60
CA PHE A 347 -15.56 -21.00 0.48
C PHE A 347 -16.53 -22.19 0.51
N THR A 348 -17.61 -21.97 1.24
CA THR A 348 -18.91 -22.66 1.15
C THR A 348 -19.96 -21.64 0.72
N LYS A 349 -20.78 -21.95 -0.28
CA LYS A 349 -21.97 -21.21 -0.78
C LYS A 349 -22.32 -19.91 -0.04
N GLU A 350 -22.01 -18.76 -0.63
CA GLU A 350 -22.33 -17.45 -0.04
C GLU A 350 -23.08 -16.53 -0.99
N LYS A 351 -23.88 -15.62 -0.41
CA LYS A 351 -24.55 -14.50 -1.09
C LYS A 351 -24.15 -13.18 -0.46
N GLY A 352 -23.79 -12.21 -1.31
CA GLY A 352 -23.64 -10.80 -0.96
C GLY A 352 -24.75 -9.95 -1.58
N PHE A 353 -25.22 -8.93 -0.88
CA PHE A 353 -26.27 -8.03 -1.33
C PHE A 353 -25.78 -6.59 -1.39
N TYR A 354 -26.05 -5.92 -2.51
CA TYR A 354 -25.89 -4.47 -2.63
C TYR A 354 -27.24 -3.84 -2.95
N TYR A 355 -27.66 -2.88 -2.14
CA TYR A 355 -28.83 -2.03 -2.40
C TYR A 355 -28.35 -0.65 -2.79
N SER A 356 -28.79 -0.15 -3.95
CA SER A 356 -28.46 1.22 -4.35
C SER A 356 -29.14 2.25 -3.45
N LYS A 357 -28.56 3.45 -3.35
CA LYS A 357 -29.34 4.62 -2.97
C LYS A 357 -30.54 4.81 -3.90
N THR A 358 -31.46 5.67 -3.48
CA THR A 358 -32.51 6.16 -4.37
C THR A 358 -31.91 6.88 -5.57
N LEU A 359 -32.12 6.34 -6.78
CA LEU A 359 -31.72 6.98 -8.02
C LEU A 359 -32.85 7.91 -8.47
N ASP A 360 -32.61 9.21 -8.48
CA ASP A 360 -33.60 10.20 -8.90
C ASP A 360 -33.30 10.69 -10.33
N SER A 361 -34.24 10.47 -11.25
CA SER A 361 -34.14 10.97 -12.63
C SER A 361 -34.50 12.46 -12.77
N GLY A 362 -35.22 13.02 -11.80
CA GLY A 362 -35.84 14.34 -11.86
C GLY A 362 -37.02 14.46 -12.83
N ILE A 363 -37.47 13.34 -13.42
CA ILE A 363 -38.51 13.30 -14.45
C ILE A 363 -39.66 12.44 -13.92
N LEU A 364 -40.87 12.99 -13.80
CA LEU A 364 -42.06 12.22 -13.42
C LEU A 364 -42.32 11.13 -14.47
N ASN A 365 -42.67 9.93 -14.03
CA ASN A 365 -42.98 8.80 -14.91
C ASN A 365 -41.82 8.45 -15.86
N CYS A 366 -40.58 8.63 -15.37
CA CYS A 366 -39.37 8.38 -16.15
C CYS A 366 -39.30 6.92 -16.61
N GLN A 367 -39.05 6.72 -17.89
CA GLN A 367 -38.70 5.42 -18.42
C GLN A 367 -37.21 5.17 -18.24
N TRP A 368 -36.83 4.22 -17.42
CA TRP A 368 -35.43 3.80 -17.29
C TRP A 368 -35.06 2.94 -18.49
N HIS A 369 -33.87 3.14 -19.05
CA HIS A 369 -33.49 2.50 -20.32
C HIS A 369 -32.81 1.15 -20.11
N ARG A 370 -31.59 1.17 -19.56
CA ARG A 370 -30.76 -0.02 -19.43
C ARG A 370 -29.78 0.11 -18.27
N LEU A 371 -29.32 -1.04 -17.81
CA LEU A 371 -28.17 -1.20 -16.92
C LEU A 371 -26.99 -1.75 -17.73
N ALA A 372 -25.86 -1.07 -17.69
CA ALA A 372 -24.57 -1.63 -18.12
C ALA A 372 -23.73 -1.94 -16.89
N LEU A 373 -23.23 -3.16 -16.80
CA LEU A 373 -22.50 -3.67 -15.67
C LEU A 373 -21.15 -4.22 -16.18
N GLU A 374 -20.06 -3.61 -15.75
CA GLU A 374 -18.72 -4.14 -15.97
C GLU A 374 -18.41 -5.07 -14.80
N ALA A 375 -18.39 -6.38 -15.08
CA ALA A 375 -18.15 -7.38 -14.06
C ALA A 375 -17.31 -8.54 -14.59
N ASP A 376 -16.53 -9.07 -13.67
CA ASP A 376 -15.92 -10.38 -13.80
C ASP A 376 -16.83 -11.41 -13.13
N ILE A 377 -17.38 -12.33 -13.93
CA ILE A 377 -18.28 -13.40 -13.46
C ILE A 377 -17.61 -14.74 -13.80
N PRO A 378 -16.72 -15.23 -12.93
CA PRO A 378 -16.02 -16.49 -13.14
C PRO A 378 -16.97 -17.70 -13.03
N PRO A 379 -16.61 -18.87 -13.59
CA PRO A 379 -17.34 -20.13 -13.41
C PRO A 379 -17.66 -20.40 -11.93
N GLY A 380 -18.85 -20.94 -11.63
CA GLY A 380 -19.29 -21.20 -10.26
C GLY A 380 -19.89 -20.00 -9.52
N THR A 381 -20.05 -18.86 -10.19
CA THR A 381 -20.66 -17.63 -9.63
C THR A 381 -21.82 -17.13 -10.49
N ILE A 382 -22.75 -16.39 -9.87
CA ILE A 382 -23.83 -15.67 -10.57
C ILE A 382 -24.03 -14.28 -9.98
N ILE A 383 -24.59 -13.38 -10.79
CA ILE A 383 -25.10 -12.09 -10.33
C ILE A 383 -26.58 -11.98 -10.72
N GLU A 384 -27.45 -11.80 -9.73
CA GLU A 384 -28.89 -11.55 -9.93
C GLU A 384 -29.19 -10.07 -9.70
N ILE A 385 -30.03 -9.48 -10.54
CA ILE A 385 -30.37 -8.06 -10.45
C ILE A 385 -31.88 -7.90 -10.32
N TYR A 386 -32.28 -7.26 -9.23
CA TYR A 386 -33.64 -6.86 -8.93
C TYR A 386 -33.75 -5.35 -9.05
N PHE A 387 -34.89 -4.86 -9.50
CA PHE A 387 -35.12 -3.42 -9.63
C PHE A 387 -36.57 -3.04 -9.35
N HIS A 388 -36.78 -1.77 -8.99
CA HIS A 388 -38.11 -1.18 -8.84
C HIS A 388 -38.08 0.30 -9.25
N SER A 389 -39.11 0.76 -9.95
CA SER A 389 -39.31 2.17 -10.30
C SER A 389 -40.63 2.67 -9.71
N SER A 390 -40.65 3.87 -9.13
CA SER A 390 -41.87 4.49 -8.61
C SER A 390 -41.79 6.02 -8.65
N ASP A 391 -42.94 6.67 -8.73
CA ASP A 391 -43.09 8.12 -8.51
C ASP A 391 -43.47 8.45 -7.05
N ASP A 392 -43.66 7.44 -6.18
CA ASP A 392 -44.05 7.63 -4.77
C ASP A 392 -42.91 8.23 -3.94
N GLU A 393 -43.05 9.52 -3.61
CA GLU A 393 -42.13 10.24 -2.74
C GLU A 393 -42.16 9.76 -1.28
N GLY A 394 -43.30 9.21 -0.82
CA GLY A 394 -43.42 8.61 0.50
C GLY A 394 -42.54 7.36 0.64
N LEU A 395 -42.53 6.50 -0.38
CA LEU A 395 -41.62 5.35 -0.44
C LEU A 395 -40.15 5.83 -0.41
N LYS A 396 -39.79 6.83 -1.21
CA LYS A 396 -38.45 7.44 -1.22
C LYS A 396 -38.00 7.91 0.17
N ILE A 397 -38.86 8.61 0.90
CA ILE A 397 -38.55 9.10 2.26
C ILE A 397 -38.32 7.93 3.23
N ARG A 398 -39.14 6.88 3.18
CA ARG A 398 -38.98 5.70 4.05
C ARG A 398 -37.67 4.97 3.77
N ILE A 399 -37.33 4.73 2.51
CA ILE A 399 -36.10 4.04 2.11
C ILE A 399 -34.86 4.86 2.50
N ASP A 400 -34.83 6.17 2.20
CA ASP A 400 -33.71 7.02 2.56
C ASP A 400 -33.49 7.10 4.08
N SER A 401 -34.59 7.12 4.87
CA SER A 401 -34.54 7.07 6.32
C SER A 401 -33.86 5.79 6.83
N VAL A 402 -34.25 4.62 6.29
CA VAL A 402 -33.64 3.32 6.65
C VAL A 402 -32.15 3.27 6.31
N LEU A 403 -31.76 3.78 5.14
CA LEU A 403 -30.34 3.82 4.74
C LEU A 403 -29.52 4.70 5.69
N SER A 404 -30.06 5.87 6.09
CA SER A 404 -29.38 6.84 6.96
C SER A 404 -29.37 6.53 8.47
N ASP A 405 -30.17 5.56 8.93
CA ASP A 405 -30.35 5.25 10.36
C ASP A 405 -29.09 4.60 10.97
N SER A 406 -28.33 5.31 11.81
CA SER A 406 -27.11 4.76 12.43
C SER A 406 -27.38 3.78 13.58
N GLY A 407 -28.62 3.66 14.06
CA GLY A 407 -28.99 2.82 15.19
C GLY A 407 -29.36 1.38 14.83
N LYS A 408 -29.53 1.06 13.54
CA LYS A 408 -29.89 -0.28 13.05
C LYS A 408 -28.69 -0.99 12.40
N THR A 409 -28.61 -2.30 12.61
CA THR A 409 -27.60 -3.16 11.98
C THR A 409 -27.82 -3.25 10.46
N ILE A 410 -26.78 -3.62 9.71
CA ILE A 410 -26.86 -3.77 8.25
C ILE A 410 -27.89 -4.85 7.85
N GLN A 411 -27.99 -5.93 8.62
CA GLN A 411 -28.94 -7.02 8.37
C GLN A 411 -30.40 -6.60 8.60
N GLU A 412 -30.68 -5.84 9.65
CA GLU A 412 -32.01 -5.27 9.89
C GLU A 412 -32.41 -4.32 8.77
N LYS A 413 -31.49 -3.44 8.34
CA LYS A 413 -31.74 -2.55 7.19
C LYS A 413 -32.05 -3.34 5.92
N ALA A 414 -31.25 -4.35 5.58
CA ALA A 414 -31.48 -5.20 4.41
C ALA A 414 -32.85 -5.89 4.46
N SER A 415 -33.24 -6.37 5.65
CA SER A 415 -34.53 -7.04 5.86
C SER A 415 -35.72 -6.08 5.71
N ILE A 416 -35.58 -4.84 6.18
CA ILE A 416 -36.59 -3.78 5.99
C ILE A 416 -36.70 -3.41 4.50
N LEU A 417 -35.57 -3.25 3.81
CA LEU A 417 -35.55 -2.91 2.37
C LEU A 417 -36.20 -4.00 1.50
N ASP A 418 -35.98 -5.28 1.84
CA ASP A 418 -36.62 -6.40 1.14
C ASP A 418 -38.14 -6.47 1.34
N ASN A 419 -38.64 -5.96 2.47
CA ASN A 419 -40.08 -5.91 2.75
C ASN A 419 -40.77 -4.65 2.21
N GLU A 420 -40.09 -3.50 2.21
CA GLU A 420 -40.67 -2.22 1.78
C GLU A 420 -40.63 -2.02 0.26
N ILE A 421 -39.58 -2.49 -0.43
CA ILE A 421 -39.42 -2.30 -1.87
C ILE A 421 -40.07 -3.48 -2.62
N PRO A 422 -41.04 -3.24 -3.53
CA PRO A 422 -41.65 -4.29 -4.33
C PRO A 422 -40.72 -4.71 -5.48
N TRP A 423 -39.68 -5.46 -5.15
CA TRP A 423 -38.70 -5.98 -6.11
C TRP A 423 -39.37 -6.77 -7.25
N THR A 424 -38.73 -6.80 -8.42
CA THR A 424 -39.16 -7.64 -9.54
C THR A 424 -39.24 -9.11 -9.16
N GLU A 425 -40.34 -9.78 -9.50
CA GLU A 425 -40.56 -11.21 -9.20
C GLU A 425 -39.55 -12.14 -9.89
N SER A 426 -39.09 -11.77 -11.09
CA SER A 426 -38.06 -12.49 -11.84
C SER A 426 -36.83 -11.61 -12.03
N PRO A 427 -35.72 -11.86 -11.31
CA PRO A 427 -34.49 -11.08 -11.48
C PRO A 427 -33.81 -11.39 -12.80
N GLU A 428 -33.14 -10.41 -13.38
CA GLU A 428 -32.26 -10.66 -14.52
C GLU A 428 -30.97 -11.28 -13.99
N THR A 429 -30.59 -12.45 -14.51
CA THR A 429 -29.43 -13.22 -14.03
C THR A 429 -28.30 -13.21 -15.04
N PHE A 430 -27.11 -12.82 -14.61
CA PHE A 430 -25.88 -12.91 -15.40
C PHE A 430 -25.07 -14.15 -15.01
N PHE A 431 -24.76 -14.96 -16.03
CA PHE A 431 -23.98 -16.19 -15.93
C PHE A 431 -22.51 -15.97 -16.36
N PRO A 432 -21.62 -16.91 -16.01
CA PRO A 432 -20.24 -16.92 -16.50
C PRO A 432 -20.15 -16.99 -18.02
N SER A 433 -19.13 -16.36 -18.60
CA SER A 433 -18.90 -16.23 -20.05
C SER A 433 -18.77 -17.58 -20.77
N ASP A 434 -18.36 -18.62 -20.05
CA ASP A 434 -17.99 -19.92 -20.62
C ASP A 434 -19.19 -20.88 -20.77
N GLY A 435 -20.39 -20.45 -20.35
CA GLY A 435 -21.63 -21.23 -20.54
C GLY A 435 -21.72 -22.52 -19.72
N THR A 436 -20.82 -22.75 -18.77
CA THR A 436 -20.87 -23.89 -17.84
C THR A 436 -22.12 -23.78 -16.97
N LYS A 437 -23.12 -24.62 -17.22
CA LYS A 437 -24.27 -24.79 -16.32
C LYS A 437 -23.84 -25.45 -15.03
N LEU A 438 -24.36 -24.94 -13.91
CA LEU A 438 -24.31 -25.57 -12.60
C LEU A 438 -24.93 -26.97 -12.68
N LYS A 439 -24.26 -28.00 -12.15
CA LYS A 439 -24.88 -29.30 -11.89
C LYS A 439 -25.67 -29.16 -10.58
N GLY A 440 -26.95 -28.85 -10.67
CA GLY A 440 -27.87 -28.96 -9.53
C GLY A 440 -28.31 -30.41 -9.34
N GLU A 441 -28.28 -30.90 -8.11
CA GLU A 441 -29.13 -32.01 -7.66
C GLU A 441 -30.59 -31.56 -7.83
N ASN A 442 -31.38 -32.30 -8.64
CA ASN A 442 -32.82 -32.15 -8.89
C ASN A 442 -33.30 -31.18 -10.00
N ASP A 443 -32.70 -31.20 -11.19
CA ASP A 443 -33.35 -30.62 -12.39
C ASP A 443 -34.07 -31.69 -13.23
N GLU A 444 -35.40 -31.65 -13.24
CA GLU A 444 -36.20 -32.19 -14.34
C GLU A 444 -35.74 -31.56 -15.68
N PRO A 445 -35.69 -32.31 -16.78
CA PRO A 445 -35.15 -31.78 -18.03
C PRO A 445 -36.04 -30.68 -18.62
N LEU A 446 -35.48 -29.47 -18.72
CA LEU A 446 -35.99 -28.36 -19.54
C LEU A 446 -36.39 -28.84 -20.94
N SER A 447 -37.61 -28.47 -21.37
CA SER A 447 -38.23 -28.88 -22.63
C SER A 447 -37.38 -28.54 -23.87
N GLU A 448 -37.51 -29.40 -24.90
CA GLU A 448 -36.74 -29.38 -26.14
C GLU A 448 -36.74 -28.04 -26.89
N SER A 449 -37.69 -27.14 -26.59
CA SER A 449 -37.80 -25.82 -27.19
C SER A 449 -36.68 -24.84 -26.78
N LYS A 450 -35.98 -25.06 -25.64
CA LYS A 450 -34.83 -24.21 -25.23
C LYS A 450 -33.46 -24.73 -25.71
N LYS A 451 -33.36 -25.97 -26.17
CA LYS A 451 -32.10 -26.54 -26.69
C LYS A 451 -31.74 -25.99 -28.08
N SER A 452 -32.74 -25.67 -28.90
CA SER A 452 -32.53 -25.16 -30.26
C SER A 452 -31.88 -23.76 -30.28
N ILE A 453 -32.19 -22.90 -29.31
CA ILE A 453 -31.69 -21.52 -29.25
C ILE A 453 -30.20 -21.46 -28.91
N LEU A 454 -29.66 -22.46 -28.19
CA LEU A 454 -28.25 -22.49 -27.77
C LEU A 454 -27.30 -22.92 -28.89
N SER A 455 -27.79 -23.68 -29.88
CA SER A 455 -26.97 -24.25 -30.95
C SER A 455 -26.63 -23.28 -32.09
N ALA A 456 -27.22 -22.08 -32.11
CA ALA A 456 -27.15 -21.17 -33.27
C ALA A 456 -26.24 -19.93 -33.11
N LYS A 457 -25.42 -19.83 -32.05
CA LYS A 457 -24.55 -18.65 -31.81
C LYS A 457 -23.06 -18.97 -31.67
N THR A 458 -22.61 -20.12 -32.16
CA THR A 458 -21.20 -20.52 -32.11
C THR A 458 -20.50 -20.26 -33.44
N GLU A 459 -20.32 -19.01 -33.85
CA GLU A 459 -19.36 -18.68 -34.92
C GLU A 459 -19.03 -17.18 -35.01
N PHE A 460 -18.36 -16.62 -33.99
CA PHE A 460 -17.50 -15.44 -34.17
C PHE A 460 -16.26 -15.58 -33.28
N LYS A 461 -15.13 -15.87 -33.92
CA LYS A 461 -13.81 -15.98 -33.28
C LYS A 461 -13.16 -14.60 -33.23
N ASP A 462 -13.12 -14.01 -32.04
CA ASP A 462 -12.03 -13.12 -31.61
C ASP A 462 -11.79 -13.29 -30.10
N LYS A 463 -10.95 -14.27 -29.78
CA LYS A 463 -10.54 -14.61 -28.41
C LYS A 463 -9.39 -13.70 -27.99
N LYS A 464 -9.68 -12.54 -27.38
CA LYS A 464 -8.84 -11.91 -26.34
C LYS A 464 -9.43 -10.70 -25.60
N THR A 465 -10.61 -10.20 -25.97
CA THR A 465 -11.25 -9.05 -25.27
C THR A 465 -12.76 -9.17 -25.07
N ALA A 466 -13.36 -10.31 -25.42
CA ALA A 466 -14.80 -10.47 -25.41
C ALA A 466 -15.37 -10.76 -24.00
N GLN A 467 -16.20 -9.82 -23.52
CA GLN A 467 -17.23 -9.94 -22.47
C GLN A 467 -16.84 -9.80 -20.98
N LYS A 468 -16.30 -8.65 -20.58
CA LYS A 468 -16.45 -8.12 -19.19
C LYS A 468 -17.71 -7.25 -18.99
N ARG A 469 -18.35 -6.79 -20.07
CA ARG A 469 -19.52 -5.90 -20.01
C ARG A 469 -20.81 -6.70 -20.22
N ARG A 470 -21.75 -6.59 -19.28
CA ARG A 470 -23.08 -7.19 -19.30
C ARG A 470 -24.14 -6.08 -19.37
N ASN A 471 -25.12 -6.23 -20.26
CA ASN A 471 -26.18 -5.25 -20.45
C ASN A 471 -27.54 -5.89 -20.17
N MET A 472 -28.43 -5.15 -19.51
CA MET A 472 -29.82 -5.50 -19.26
C MET A 472 -30.72 -4.32 -19.63
N LEU A 473 -31.85 -4.58 -20.27
CA LEU A 473 -32.91 -3.59 -20.47
C LEU A 473 -33.89 -3.63 -19.30
N PHE A 474 -34.25 -2.48 -18.75
CA PHE A 474 -35.31 -2.42 -17.76
C PHE A 474 -36.66 -2.64 -18.46
N ARG A 475 -37.44 -3.61 -17.98
CA ARG A 475 -38.75 -3.94 -18.54
C ARG A 475 -39.88 -3.30 -17.74
N GLU A 476 -40.75 -2.57 -18.43
CA GLU A 476 -42.12 -2.20 -18.03
C GLU A 476 -42.35 -1.67 -16.61
N LYS A 477 -41.48 -0.77 -16.10
CA LYS A 477 -41.79 0.03 -14.89
C LYS A 477 -41.30 1.47 -15.02
N MET A 478 -42.26 2.40 -14.96
CA MET A 478 -42.02 3.85 -15.03
C MET A 478 -41.97 4.45 -13.62
N GLY A 479 -41.17 5.49 -13.44
CA GLY A 479 -41.14 6.23 -12.19
C GLY A 479 -39.90 7.11 -12.07
N ARG A 480 -40.06 8.26 -11.44
CA ARG A 480 -38.99 9.22 -11.18
C ARG A 480 -37.84 8.60 -10.41
N TYR A 481 -38.17 7.80 -9.40
CA TYR A 481 -37.22 7.13 -8.52
C TYR A 481 -36.99 5.68 -8.97
N HIS A 482 -35.75 5.21 -8.83
CA HIS A 482 -35.38 3.84 -9.15
C HIS A 482 -34.43 3.26 -8.11
N TRP A 483 -34.63 1.99 -7.78
CA TRP A 483 -33.83 1.24 -6.82
C TRP A 483 -33.34 -0.05 -7.47
N LEU A 484 -32.08 -0.41 -7.18
CA LEU A 484 -31.44 -1.62 -7.65
C LEU A 484 -30.98 -2.45 -6.46
N LYS A 485 -31.18 -3.77 -6.54
CA LYS A 485 -30.58 -4.75 -5.65
C LYS A 485 -29.77 -5.73 -6.48
N LEU A 486 -28.48 -5.83 -6.19
CA LEU A 486 -27.57 -6.81 -6.79
C LEU A 486 -27.32 -7.93 -5.78
N VAL A 487 -27.50 -9.17 -6.22
CA VAL A 487 -27.20 -10.37 -5.45
C VAL A 487 -26.03 -11.08 -6.11
N LEU A 488 -24.88 -11.08 -5.45
CA LEU A 488 -23.69 -11.78 -5.92
C LEU A 488 -23.66 -13.13 -5.19
N SER A 489 -23.62 -14.25 -5.92
CA SER A 489 -23.57 -15.59 -5.29
C SER A 489 -22.39 -16.44 -5.80
N THR A 490 -21.85 -17.28 -4.93
CA THR A 490 -20.85 -18.32 -5.26
C THR A 490 -21.35 -19.71 -4.83
N PHE A 491 -21.06 -20.75 -5.61
CA PHE A 491 -21.64 -22.08 -5.39
C PHE A 491 -20.63 -23.17 -4.96
N ASP A 492 -19.44 -23.26 -5.56
CA ASP A 492 -18.56 -24.44 -5.34
C ASP A 492 -17.03 -24.16 -5.38
N GLU A 493 -16.56 -22.94 -5.68
CA GLU A 493 -15.12 -22.65 -5.88
C GLU A 493 -14.66 -21.31 -5.27
N PRO A 494 -13.34 -21.13 -4.99
CA PRO A 494 -12.79 -19.89 -4.42
C PRO A 494 -12.68 -18.72 -5.40
N VAL A 495 -13.67 -18.59 -6.27
CA VAL A 495 -13.74 -17.53 -7.27
C VAL A 495 -14.86 -16.56 -6.91
N ARG A 496 -14.58 -15.27 -7.05
CA ARG A 496 -15.50 -14.20 -6.63
C ARG A 496 -16.03 -13.47 -7.84
N PRO A 497 -17.36 -13.25 -7.93
CA PRO A 497 -17.85 -12.26 -8.86
C PRO A 497 -17.42 -10.88 -8.37
N SER A 498 -16.98 -10.03 -9.29
CA SER A 498 -16.67 -8.64 -8.98
C SER A 498 -17.34 -7.72 -9.98
N VAL A 499 -17.90 -6.62 -9.50
CA VAL A 499 -18.50 -5.57 -10.30
C VAL A 499 -17.62 -4.34 -10.18
N THR A 500 -16.92 -3.97 -11.24
CA THR A 500 -16.03 -2.81 -11.26
C THR A 500 -16.80 -1.51 -11.49
N GLN A 501 -17.84 -1.56 -12.33
CA GLN A 501 -18.65 -0.39 -12.66
C GLN A 501 -20.10 -0.78 -12.92
N MET A 502 -21.03 0.05 -12.44
CA MET A 502 -22.45 -0.02 -12.78
C MET A 502 -22.89 1.31 -13.38
N THR A 503 -23.58 1.29 -14.51
CA THR A 503 -24.08 2.49 -15.21
C THR A 503 -25.54 2.33 -15.58
N VAL A 504 -26.37 3.23 -15.05
CA VAL A 504 -27.82 3.27 -15.25
C VAL A 504 -28.15 4.39 -16.23
N PHE A 505 -28.84 4.07 -17.34
CA PHE A 505 -29.17 5.03 -18.40
C PHE A 505 -30.64 5.47 -18.33
N TYR A 506 -30.88 6.77 -18.46
CA TYR A 506 -32.23 7.38 -18.48
C TYR A 506 -32.23 8.77 -19.16
N PRO A 507 -33.39 9.30 -19.57
CA PRO A 507 -34.60 8.54 -19.86
C PRO A 507 -34.39 7.63 -21.08
N ARG A 508 -35.27 6.63 -21.27
CA ARG A 508 -35.29 5.79 -22.48
C ARG A 508 -35.48 6.67 -23.71
N SER A 509 -34.43 6.82 -24.51
CA SER A 509 -34.52 7.40 -25.84
C SER A 509 -34.41 6.30 -26.88
N SER A 510 -35.53 5.94 -27.49
CA SER A 510 -35.56 5.04 -28.64
C SER A 510 -35.12 5.79 -29.90
N TYR A 511 -34.36 5.14 -30.78
CA TYR A 511 -34.05 5.61 -32.12
C TYR A 511 -35.31 5.84 -32.96
N LEU A 512 -36.46 5.29 -32.53
CA LEU A 512 -37.77 5.62 -33.07
C LEU A 512 -38.00 7.14 -33.15
N ARG A 513 -37.46 7.92 -32.20
CA ARG A 513 -37.59 9.39 -32.20
C ARG A 513 -36.97 10.06 -33.43
N TYR A 514 -35.99 9.41 -34.05
CA TYR A 514 -35.32 9.89 -35.27
C TYR A 514 -36.05 9.46 -36.55
N LEU A 515 -37.05 8.57 -36.44
CA LEU A 515 -37.86 8.14 -37.56
C LEU A 515 -39.09 9.05 -37.74
N PRO A 516 -39.62 9.20 -38.97
CA PRO A 516 -40.83 9.98 -39.24
C PRO A 516 -42.05 9.56 -38.40
N ALA A 517 -42.96 10.51 -38.14
CA ALA A 517 -44.14 10.32 -37.27
C ALA A 517 -45.01 9.10 -37.65
N VAL A 518 -45.09 8.76 -38.94
CA VAL A 518 -45.81 7.57 -39.45
C VAL A 518 -45.36 6.26 -38.78
N TYR A 519 -44.10 6.16 -38.36
CA TYR A 519 -43.56 4.99 -37.66
C TYR A 519 -43.80 5.03 -36.14
N GLN A 520 -44.22 6.17 -35.59
CA GLN A 520 -44.42 6.40 -34.16
C GLN A 520 -45.89 6.31 -33.73
N GLU A 521 -46.83 6.47 -34.67
CA GLU A 521 -48.26 6.65 -34.39
C GLU A 521 -49.02 5.35 -34.16
N ASP A 522 -48.70 4.27 -34.87
CA ASP A 522 -49.38 2.97 -34.73
C ASP A 522 -48.85 2.20 -33.50
N PRO A 523 -49.66 1.92 -32.46
CA PRO A 523 -49.19 1.32 -31.20
C PRO A 523 -48.54 -0.06 -31.38
N GLY A 524 -49.08 -0.90 -32.28
CA GLY A 524 -48.56 -2.26 -32.51
C GLY A 524 -47.24 -2.25 -33.27
N SER A 525 -47.15 -1.45 -34.34
CA SER A 525 -45.92 -1.31 -35.12
C SER A 525 -44.83 -0.57 -34.34
N LYS A 526 -45.21 0.39 -33.49
CA LYS A 526 -44.30 1.14 -32.64
C LYS A 526 -43.53 0.22 -31.69
N GLU A 527 -44.23 -0.63 -30.95
CA GLU A 527 -43.61 -1.52 -29.97
C GLU A 527 -42.64 -2.51 -30.63
N PHE A 528 -43.04 -3.09 -31.78
CA PHE A 528 -42.18 -3.95 -32.57
C PHE A 528 -40.95 -3.20 -33.09
N LEU A 529 -41.13 -2.01 -33.66
CA LEU A 529 -40.05 -1.23 -34.26
C LEU A 529 -39.07 -0.72 -33.20
N GLU A 530 -39.54 -0.31 -32.02
CA GLU A 530 -38.67 0.01 -30.89
C GLU A 530 -37.81 -1.18 -30.47
N ARG A 531 -38.40 -2.38 -30.39
CA ARG A 531 -37.65 -3.61 -30.08
C ARG A 531 -36.64 -3.94 -31.16
N PHE A 532 -37.00 -3.80 -32.43
CA PHE A 532 -36.11 -4.01 -33.56
C PHE A 532 -34.92 -3.05 -33.54
N LEU A 533 -35.17 -1.75 -33.34
CA LEU A 533 -34.13 -0.73 -33.28
C LEU A 533 -33.19 -0.89 -32.08
N SER A 534 -33.68 -1.39 -30.94
CA SER A 534 -32.85 -1.63 -29.75
C SER A 534 -31.68 -2.60 -29.99
N ILE A 535 -31.81 -3.51 -30.98
CA ILE A 535 -30.73 -4.41 -31.39
C ILE A 535 -29.57 -3.60 -31.98
N PHE A 536 -29.87 -2.65 -32.87
CA PHE A 536 -28.88 -1.80 -33.51
C PHE A 536 -28.32 -0.77 -32.54
N GLU A 537 -29.16 -0.18 -31.67
CA GLU A 537 -28.72 0.71 -30.59
C GLU A 537 -27.66 0.04 -29.72
N THR A 538 -27.85 -1.25 -29.40
CA THR A 538 -26.88 -2.01 -28.61
C THR A 538 -25.54 -2.17 -29.33
N VAL A 539 -25.55 -2.39 -30.65
CA VAL A 539 -24.32 -2.59 -31.46
C VAL A 539 -23.59 -1.26 -31.70
N PHE A 540 -24.32 -0.20 -32.05
CA PHE A 540 -23.71 1.08 -32.42
C PHE A 540 -23.25 1.91 -31.22
N TYR A 541 -23.83 1.70 -30.04
CA TYR A 541 -23.41 2.43 -28.84
C TYR A 541 -21.94 2.24 -28.50
N ASP A 542 -21.40 1.02 -28.67
CA ASP A 542 -19.99 0.75 -28.37
C ASP A 542 -19.08 1.53 -29.33
N LEU A 543 -19.45 1.63 -30.61
CA LEU A 543 -18.77 2.47 -31.60
C LEU A 543 -18.88 3.95 -31.27
N GLU A 544 -20.07 4.45 -30.93
CA GLU A 544 -20.26 5.87 -30.55
C GLU A 544 -19.43 6.23 -29.30
N THR A 545 -19.35 5.31 -28.34
CA THR A 545 -18.55 5.48 -27.13
C THR A 545 -17.06 5.51 -27.46
N GLU A 546 -16.59 4.61 -28.32
CA GLU A 546 -15.21 4.58 -28.77
C GLU A 546 -14.84 5.85 -29.54
N ILE A 547 -15.70 6.28 -30.47
CA ILE A 547 -15.54 7.54 -31.23
C ILE A 547 -15.47 8.74 -30.28
N SER A 548 -16.35 8.80 -29.28
CA SER A 548 -16.36 9.88 -28.29
C SER A 548 -15.08 9.92 -27.44
N GLN A 549 -14.36 8.79 -27.32
CA GLN A 549 -13.13 8.67 -26.54
C GLN A 549 -11.86 8.70 -27.38
N VAL A 550 -11.95 8.96 -28.69
CA VAL A 550 -10.80 8.99 -29.61
C VAL A 550 -9.69 9.95 -29.14
N PHE A 551 -10.04 11.03 -28.44
CA PHE A 551 -9.06 11.97 -27.90
C PHE A 551 -8.04 11.32 -26.95
N LYS A 552 -8.40 10.23 -26.26
CA LYS A 552 -7.50 9.48 -25.36
C LYS A 552 -6.34 8.81 -26.10
N TYR A 553 -6.50 8.52 -27.39
CA TYR A 553 -5.44 7.92 -28.20
C TYR A 553 -4.36 8.93 -28.61
N PHE A 554 -4.61 10.24 -28.48
CA PHE A 554 -3.65 11.30 -28.83
C PHE A 554 -2.84 11.80 -27.62
N ASP A 555 -3.21 11.40 -26.41
CA ASP A 555 -2.50 11.75 -25.18
C ASP A 555 -1.59 10.60 -24.76
N ALA A 556 -0.30 10.90 -24.62
CA ALA A 556 0.72 9.93 -24.25
C ALA A 556 0.50 9.33 -22.85
N ASP A 557 -0.28 9.94 -21.95
CA ASP A 557 -0.61 9.33 -20.65
C ASP A 557 -1.76 8.33 -20.74
N THR A 558 -2.73 8.58 -21.62
CA THR A 558 -3.98 7.79 -21.66
C THR A 558 -4.06 6.83 -22.85
N ALA A 559 -3.17 6.96 -23.85
CA ALA A 559 -3.15 6.10 -25.01
C ALA A 559 -2.78 4.64 -24.65
N PRO A 560 -3.36 3.62 -25.30
CA PRO A 560 -2.96 2.22 -25.08
C PRO A 560 -1.49 1.98 -25.46
N GLN A 561 -0.81 1.06 -24.75
CA GLN A 561 0.63 0.77 -24.93
C GLN A 561 1.02 0.48 -26.40
N LYS A 562 0.19 -0.28 -27.13
CA LYS A 562 0.42 -0.62 -28.54
C LYS A 562 0.40 0.60 -29.47
N PHE A 563 -0.27 1.68 -29.05
CA PHE A 563 -0.42 2.90 -29.83
C PHE A 563 0.74 3.89 -29.62
N LEU A 564 1.56 3.70 -28.58
CA LEU A 564 2.71 4.58 -28.28
C LEU A 564 3.76 4.56 -29.39
N ALA A 565 4.03 3.39 -30.00
CA ALA A 565 4.96 3.29 -31.13
C ALA A 565 4.46 4.08 -32.36
N TRP A 566 3.15 4.04 -32.60
CA TRP A 566 2.53 4.84 -33.65
C TRP A 566 2.66 6.34 -33.34
N LEU A 567 2.30 6.79 -32.13
CA LEU A 567 2.47 8.20 -31.72
C LEU A 567 3.93 8.67 -31.83
N ALA A 568 4.88 7.86 -31.39
CA ALA A 568 6.31 8.16 -31.49
C ALA A 568 6.78 8.33 -32.93
N SER A 569 6.24 7.54 -33.88
CA SER A 569 6.56 7.67 -35.30
C SER A 569 6.14 9.03 -35.88
N TRP A 570 5.01 9.60 -35.43
CA TRP A 570 4.57 10.94 -35.85
C TRP A 570 5.53 12.03 -35.35
N LEU A 571 6.20 11.78 -34.23
CA LEU A 571 7.17 12.68 -33.62
C LEU A 571 8.61 12.34 -34.05
N ASN A 572 8.81 11.38 -34.96
CA ASN A 572 10.13 10.89 -35.37
C ASN A 572 11.02 10.47 -34.18
N LEU A 573 10.43 9.90 -33.13
CA LEU A 573 11.15 9.38 -31.97
C LEU A 573 11.38 7.88 -32.15
N ALA A 574 12.63 7.44 -32.03
CA ALA A 574 12.97 6.02 -32.00
C ALA A 574 12.83 5.48 -30.58
N LEU A 575 11.72 4.78 -30.30
CA LEU A 575 11.52 4.07 -29.03
C LEU A 575 12.15 2.68 -29.10
N GLU A 576 12.89 2.28 -28.06
CA GLU A 576 13.38 0.91 -27.94
C GLU A 576 12.26 -0.03 -27.44
N GLU A 577 12.21 -1.25 -27.96
CA GLU A 577 11.16 -2.22 -27.62
C GLU A 577 11.18 -2.58 -26.12
N ASP A 578 12.38 -2.72 -25.55
CA ASP A 578 12.61 -3.13 -24.16
C ASP A 578 12.42 -2.01 -23.12
N TRP A 579 12.02 -0.81 -23.52
CA TRP A 579 11.79 0.28 -22.58
C TRP A 579 10.54 0.06 -21.73
N PRO A 580 10.61 0.36 -20.41
CA PRO A 580 9.43 0.45 -19.56
C PRO A 580 8.40 1.41 -20.17
N GLU A 581 7.12 1.10 -19.99
CA GLU A 581 6.03 1.88 -20.58
C GLU A 581 6.06 3.34 -20.14
N GLU A 582 6.32 3.59 -18.84
CA GLU A 582 6.44 4.93 -18.26
C GLU A 582 7.52 5.76 -18.98
N LYS A 583 8.67 5.14 -19.26
CA LYS A 583 9.79 5.78 -19.98
C LYS A 583 9.42 6.14 -21.42
N LYS A 584 8.67 5.27 -22.12
CA LYS A 584 8.17 5.55 -23.48
C LYS A 584 7.22 6.75 -23.47
N ARG A 585 6.31 6.82 -22.49
CA ARG A 585 5.34 7.92 -22.35
C ARG A 585 6.03 9.24 -22.04
N GLU A 586 6.95 9.25 -21.08
CA GLU A 586 7.74 10.45 -20.73
C GLU A 586 8.50 10.99 -21.95
N PHE A 587 9.14 10.10 -22.71
CA PHE A 587 9.91 10.51 -23.90
C PHE A 587 9.03 11.15 -24.99
N ILE A 588 7.84 10.59 -25.23
CA ILE A 588 6.86 11.16 -26.17
C ILE A 588 6.40 12.55 -25.71
N GLN A 589 6.13 12.73 -24.41
CA GLN A 589 5.70 14.03 -23.86
C GLN A 589 6.77 15.11 -23.97
N GLN A 590 8.03 14.75 -23.70
CA GLN A 590 9.15 15.70 -23.71
C GLN A 590 9.63 16.05 -25.13
N ALA A 591 9.21 15.30 -26.16
CA ALA A 591 9.65 15.46 -27.54
C ALA A 591 9.57 16.90 -28.06
N SER A 592 8.45 17.58 -27.80
CA SER A 592 8.25 18.97 -28.25
C SER A 592 9.25 19.96 -27.63
N LEU A 593 9.63 19.75 -26.37
CA LEU A 593 10.59 20.59 -25.66
C LEU A 593 12.02 20.28 -26.12
N LEU A 594 12.32 19.01 -26.31
CA LEU A 594 13.61 18.51 -26.75
C LEU A 594 13.96 19.02 -28.16
N TYR A 595 13.03 18.93 -29.11
CA TYR A 595 13.24 19.45 -30.47
C TYR A 595 13.43 20.96 -30.54
N LYS A 596 12.82 21.74 -29.63
CA LYS A 596 13.07 23.20 -29.54
C LYS A 596 14.50 23.54 -29.14
N ARG A 597 15.22 22.62 -28.51
CA ARG A 597 16.60 22.80 -28.01
C ARG A 597 17.61 21.90 -28.71
N LYS A 598 17.23 21.30 -29.84
CA LYS A 598 18.09 20.47 -30.69
C LYS A 598 19.37 21.23 -31.08
N GLY A 599 20.51 20.54 -31.08
CA GLY A 599 21.81 21.14 -31.37
C GLY A 599 22.39 22.03 -30.25
N THR A 600 21.79 22.05 -29.06
CA THR A 600 22.38 22.75 -27.90
C THR A 600 22.97 21.74 -26.92
N PRO A 601 23.99 22.11 -26.11
CA PRO A 601 24.51 21.24 -25.06
C PRO A 601 23.41 20.77 -24.10
N TYR A 602 22.46 21.64 -23.77
CA TYR A 602 21.32 21.29 -22.94
C TYR A 602 20.41 20.24 -23.60
N GLY A 603 20.08 20.41 -24.89
CA GLY A 603 19.24 19.46 -25.62
C GLY A 603 19.86 18.07 -25.68
N ILE A 604 21.13 18.00 -26.09
CA ILE A 604 21.89 16.74 -26.16
C ILE A 604 22.00 16.11 -24.76
N SER A 605 22.28 16.91 -23.73
CA SER A 605 22.38 16.42 -22.36
C SER A 605 21.06 15.80 -21.87
N ARG A 606 19.92 16.46 -22.11
CA ARG A 606 18.61 15.96 -21.68
C ARG A 606 18.16 14.74 -22.47
N PHE A 607 18.46 14.66 -23.77
CA PHE A 607 18.20 13.46 -24.57
C PHE A 607 18.95 12.24 -24.02
N ILE A 608 20.24 12.41 -23.72
CA ILE A 608 21.08 11.35 -23.16
C ILE A 608 20.65 10.99 -21.73
N GLU A 609 20.27 11.98 -20.92
CA GLU A 609 19.79 11.76 -19.55
C GLU A 609 18.47 10.97 -19.54
N ILE A 610 17.52 11.28 -20.41
CA ILE A 610 16.29 10.47 -20.52
C ILE A 610 16.61 9.06 -21.05
N TYR A 611 17.54 8.94 -22.00
CA TYR A 611 17.93 7.63 -22.56
C TYR A 611 18.63 6.73 -21.52
N THR A 612 19.60 7.28 -20.78
CA THR A 612 20.52 6.52 -19.89
C THR A 612 20.27 6.68 -18.40
N GLU A 613 19.41 7.61 -17.98
CA GLU A 613 19.22 8.04 -16.58
C GLU A 613 20.51 8.58 -15.91
N LYS A 614 21.54 8.90 -16.71
CA LYS A 614 22.80 9.49 -16.28
C LYS A 614 22.98 10.86 -16.87
N THR A 615 23.53 11.78 -16.10
CA THR A 615 23.84 13.14 -16.56
C THR A 615 25.17 13.16 -17.31
N PRO A 616 25.19 13.44 -18.64
CA PRO A 616 26.44 13.55 -19.38
C PRO A 616 27.16 14.86 -19.08
N ILE A 617 28.48 14.84 -19.22
CA ILE A 617 29.31 16.04 -19.26
C ILE A 617 29.66 16.32 -20.73
N ILE A 618 29.28 17.51 -21.23
CA ILE A 618 29.60 17.93 -22.60
C ILE A 618 30.74 18.96 -22.56
N LEU A 619 31.84 18.64 -23.24
CA LEU A 619 33.05 19.46 -23.32
C LEU A 619 33.23 20.01 -24.73
N GLU A 620 33.05 21.31 -24.89
CA GLU A 620 33.36 22.02 -26.14
C GLU A 620 34.86 22.36 -26.18
N HIS A 621 35.61 21.80 -27.13
CA HIS A 621 37.07 21.98 -27.17
C HIS A 621 37.48 23.41 -27.51
N SER A 622 36.60 24.20 -28.16
CA SER A 622 36.82 25.62 -28.45
C SER A 622 36.77 26.53 -27.21
N ARG A 623 36.32 26.03 -26.06
CA ARG A 623 36.37 26.77 -24.77
C ARG A 623 37.64 26.50 -23.96
N ILE A 624 38.44 25.52 -24.37
CA ILE A 624 39.72 25.20 -23.73
C ILE A 624 40.76 26.22 -24.24
N GLY A 625 41.12 27.19 -23.40
CA GLY A 625 42.12 28.22 -23.74
C GLY A 625 41.69 29.67 -23.52
N LYS A 626 40.44 29.96 -23.15
CA LYS A 626 40.10 31.29 -22.61
C LYS A 626 40.54 31.36 -21.14
N PRO A 627 41.27 32.39 -20.69
CA PRO A 627 41.59 32.57 -19.28
C PRO A 627 40.28 32.75 -18.53
N MET A 628 39.84 31.70 -17.84
CA MET A 628 38.72 31.76 -16.94
C MET A 628 39.25 32.42 -15.65
N ILE A 629 38.86 33.67 -15.43
CA ILE A 629 39.14 34.39 -14.19
C ILE A 629 38.45 33.61 -13.06
N LEU A 630 39.23 32.85 -12.30
CA LEU A 630 38.80 32.20 -11.07
C LEU A 630 38.83 33.25 -9.95
N SER A 631 37.69 33.84 -9.64
CA SER A 631 37.43 34.36 -8.30
C SER A 631 36.27 33.56 -7.71
N GLY A 632 36.38 33.21 -6.42
CA GLY A 632 35.28 32.63 -5.66
C GLY A 632 34.12 33.61 -5.58
N ALA A 633 33.28 33.64 -6.61
CA ALA A 633 32.18 34.58 -6.69
C ALA A 633 31.08 34.15 -5.72
N TYR A 634 30.78 35.05 -4.78
CA TYR A 634 29.61 34.97 -3.94
C TYR A 634 28.32 34.97 -4.79
N LEU A 635 27.25 34.33 -4.31
CA LEU A 635 25.96 34.27 -5.01
C LEU A 635 25.37 35.67 -5.18
N PHE A 636 25.29 36.43 -4.08
CA PHE A 636 24.92 37.84 -4.07
C PHE A 636 25.39 38.49 -2.76
N SER A 637 25.60 39.81 -2.77
CA SER A 637 25.89 40.56 -1.55
C SER A 637 24.59 40.97 -0.89
N TRP A 638 24.46 40.70 0.41
CA TRP A 638 23.26 41.03 1.19
C TRP A 638 22.94 42.52 1.10
N GLY A 639 23.96 43.38 1.21
CA GLY A 639 23.80 44.84 1.15
C GLY A 639 23.35 45.35 -0.21
N SER A 640 23.65 44.62 -1.29
CA SER A 640 23.38 45.00 -2.68
C SER A 640 22.05 44.49 -3.23
N VAL A 641 21.18 43.95 -2.36
CA VAL A 641 19.83 43.49 -2.67
C VAL A 641 18.80 44.18 -1.75
N PRO A 642 17.71 44.78 -2.27
CA PRO A 642 17.46 45.02 -3.69
C PRO A 642 18.46 46.05 -4.27
N GLY A 643 18.98 45.79 -5.47
CA GLY A 643 20.01 46.63 -6.10
C GLY A 643 20.81 45.87 -7.16
N ASN A 644 22.10 46.19 -7.27
CA ASN A 644 22.98 45.65 -8.33
C ASN A 644 23.06 44.12 -8.37
N ASP A 645 22.88 43.45 -7.25
CA ASP A 645 22.93 41.98 -7.17
C ASP A 645 21.54 41.33 -7.18
N SER A 646 20.45 42.09 -7.37
CA SER A 646 19.09 41.54 -7.49
C SER A 646 18.98 40.49 -8.59
N ASN A 647 19.60 40.73 -9.75
CA ASN A 647 19.58 39.78 -10.86
C ASN A 647 20.31 38.47 -10.54
N LYS A 648 21.38 38.54 -9.73
CA LYS A 648 22.10 37.34 -9.28
C LYS A 648 21.27 36.52 -8.29
N LEU A 649 20.52 37.19 -7.41
CA LEU A 649 19.57 36.50 -6.54
C LEU A 649 18.45 35.85 -7.35
N LEU A 650 17.86 36.54 -8.33
CA LEU A 650 16.80 35.96 -9.17
C LEU A 650 17.30 34.81 -10.05
N SER A 651 18.52 34.91 -10.61
CA SER A 651 19.13 33.79 -11.35
C SER A 651 19.39 32.60 -10.43
N PHE A 652 19.87 32.82 -9.20
CA PHE A 652 20.01 31.74 -8.23
C PHE A 652 18.67 31.05 -7.91
N LEU A 653 17.60 31.79 -7.65
CA LEU A 653 16.29 31.20 -7.38
C LEU A 653 15.70 30.47 -8.60
N THR A 654 15.94 30.98 -9.81
CA THR A 654 15.36 30.46 -11.05
C THR A 654 16.15 29.30 -11.63
N ASP A 655 17.48 29.43 -11.69
CA ASP A 655 18.36 28.49 -12.39
C ASP A 655 18.89 27.40 -11.45
N ASP A 656 19.24 27.75 -10.20
CA ASP A 656 19.84 26.79 -9.26
C ASP A 656 18.80 26.07 -8.38
N LEU A 657 17.68 26.73 -8.04
CA LEU A 657 16.58 26.13 -7.24
C LEU A 657 15.35 25.76 -8.09
N ASP A 658 15.41 25.95 -9.41
CA ASP A 658 14.37 25.67 -10.41
C ASP A 658 12.99 26.31 -10.08
N ILE A 659 12.98 27.50 -9.48
CA ILE A 659 11.75 28.24 -9.18
C ILE A 659 11.43 29.20 -10.33
N LYS A 660 10.94 28.65 -11.45
CA LYS A 660 10.72 29.39 -12.71
C LYS A 660 9.87 30.66 -12.58
N SER A 661 8.93 30.70 -11.64
CA SER A 661 8.09 31.89 -11.40
C SER A 661 8.87 33.09 -10.87
N MET A 662 10.10 32.92 -10.36
CA MET A 662 10.88 34.00 -9.73
C MET A 662 11.61 34.91 -10.73
N LYS A 663 11.62 34.58 -12.02
CA LYS A 663 12.36 35.33 -13.05
C LYS A 663 12.05 36.84 -13.10
N ASN A 664 10.82 37.23 -12.76
CA ASN A 664 10.35 38.62 -12.71
C ASN A 664 9.77 39.00 -11.33
N ALA A 665 10.23 38.36 -10.26
CA ALA A 665 9.70 38.59 -8.92
C ALA A 665 10.10 39.95 -8.35
N ASN A 666 9.22 40.52 -7.53
CA ASN A 666 9.52 41.73 -6.77
C ASN A 666 10.36 41.36 -5.55
N ILE A 667 11.38 42.17 -5.26
CA ILE A 667 12.29 41.98 -4.12
C ILE A 667 12.15 43.16 -3.18
N ILE A 668 11.88 42.89 -1.90
CA ILE A 668 11.84 43.90 -0.84
C ILE A 668 12.67 43.44 0.37
N LYS A 669 13.16 44.40 1.16
CA LYS A 669 13.73 44.14 2.48
C LYS A 669 12.74 44.53 3.56
N THR A 670 12.48 43.63 4.49
CA THR A 670 11.59 43.82 5.64
C THR A 670 12.36 43.59 6.94
N ASP A 671 11.73 43.87 8.09
CA ASP A 671 12.29 43.67 9.43
C ASP A 671 13.64 44.39 9.63
N GLU A 672 13.67 45.70 9.37
CA GLU A 672 14.88 46.55 9.45
C GLU A 672 16.06 46.03 8.60
N GLY A 673 15.77 45.31 7.51
CA GLY A 673 16.78 44.78 6.58
C GLY A 673 17.36 43.41 6.98
N LYS A 674 16.76 42.74 7.97
CA LYS A 674 17.11 41.36 8.38
C LYS A 674 16.45 40.28 7.52
N THR A 675 15.39 40.63 6.77
CA THR A 675 14.70 39.69 5.88
C THR A 675 14.67 40.22 4.45
N ILE A 676 15.08 39.40 3.47
CA ILE A 676 14.85 39.67 2.04
C ILE A 676 13.67 38.82 1.59
N ARG A 677 12.57 39.46 1.18
CA ARG A 677 11.38 38.80 0.66
C ARG A 677 11.31 38.98 -0.85
N VAL A 678 11.26 37.86 -1.57
CA VAL A 678 11.10 37.77 -3.02
C VAL A 678 9.74 37.15 -3.31
N PHE A 679 8.89 37.82 -4.08
CA PHE A 679 7.52 37.37 -4.27
C PHE A 679 6.93 37.66 -5.65
N THR A 680 6.02 36.78 -6.06
CA THR A 680 5.09 36.95 -7.18
C THR A 680 3.65 36.85 -6.69
N ALA A 681 2.67 36.91 -7.60
CA ALA A 681 1.26 36.70 -7.25
C ALA A 681 0.97 35.30 -6.67
N GLU A 682 1.84 34.31 -6.94
CA GLU A 682 1.60 32.89 -6.62
C GLU A 682 2.57 32.32 -5.57
N LYS A 683 3.79 32.84 -5.45
CA LYS A 683 4.82 32.28 -4.56
C LYS A 683 5.61 33.36 -3.82
N THR A 684 5.98 33.06 -2.59
CA THR A 684 6.83 33.90 -1.74
C THR A 684 8.07 33.12 -1.28
N VAL A 685 9.22 33.78 -1.28
CA VAL A 685 10.50 33.27 -0.80
C VAL A 685 11.08 34.28 0.19
N ASP A 686 11.26 33.85 1.42
CA ASP A 686 11.80 34.67 2.50
C ASP A 686 13.19 34.18 2.88
N ILE A 687 14.20 35.05 2.76
CA ILE A 687 15.55 34.79 3.23
C ILE A 687 15.76 35.56 4.53
N LEU A 688 15.93 34.83 5.63
CA LEU A 688 16.13 35.37 6.97
C LEU A 688 17.61 35.33 7.35
N LEU A 689 18.15 36.48 7.77
CA LEU A 689 19.49 36.60 8.30
C LEU A 689 19.51 36.23 9.79
N ALA A 690 20.36 35.28 10.20
CA ALA A 690 20.53 34.96 11.63
C ALA A 690 21.15 36.13 12.39
N GLU A 691 20.84 36.28 13.69
CA GLU A 691 21.34 37.39 14.51
C GLU A 691 22.87 37.46 14.58
N ASN A 692 23.54 36.31 14.57
CA ASN A 692 24.99 36.21 14.57
C ASN A 692 25.64 36.48 13.20
N LYS A 693 24.85 36.69 12.14
CA LYS A 693 25.27 36.92 10.74
C LYS A 693 26.16 35.83 10.13
N GLU A 694 26.24 34.64 10.72
CA GLU A 694 27.05 33.53 10.20
C GLU A 694 26.28 32.69 9.18
N LYS A 695 24.94 32.71 9.25
CA LYS A 695 24.05 31.89 8.42
C LYS A 695 22.82 32.69 8.00
N ALA A 696 22.30 32.38 6.82
CA ALA A 696 20.97 32.79 6.38
C ALA A 696 20.13 31.57 6.08
N MET A 697 18.83 31.66 6.35
CA MET A 697 17.86 30.61 6.07
C MET A 697 16.89 31.09 5.01
N LEU A 698 16.84 30.40 3.87
CA LEU A 698 15.86 30.64 2.82
C LEU A 698 14.66 29.72 3.06
N LYS A 699 13.46 30.29 3.08
CA LYS A 699 12.18 29.57 3.20
C LYS A 699 11.30 29.88 2.01
N ILE A 700 10.74 28.85 1.41
CA ILE A 700 9.81 28.95 0.28
C ILE A 700 8.39 28.70 0.80
N SER A 701 7.38 29.35 0.21
CA SER A 701 5.97 29.18 0.56
C SER A 701 5.44 27.76 0.43
N ASP A 702 6.14 26.88 -0.28
CA ASP A 702 5.83 25.44 -0.40
C ASP A 702 6.42 24.59 0.75
N GLY A 703 7.04 25.22 1.76
CA GLY A 703 7.58 24.56 2.95
C GLY A 703 9.05 24.17 2.85
N ARG A 704 9.70 24.29 1.68
CA ARG A 704 11.14 23.99 1.53
C ARG A 704 12.00 25.03 2.21
N THR A 705 13.07 24.57 2.87
CA THR A 705 14.03 25.45 3.55
C THR A 705 15.48 25.10 3.20
N TYR A 706 16.33 26.11 3.04
CA TYR A 706 17.74 25.97 2.68
C TYR A 706 18.64 26.81 3.58
N ASN A 707 19.80 26.26 3.94
CA ASN A 707 20.81 26.97 4.73
C ASN A 707 21.87 27.57 3.79
N LEU A 708 22.07 28.88 3.92
CA LEU A 708 23.04 29.66 3.17
C LEU A 708 24.18 30.08 4.10
N HIS A 709 25.42 30.03 3.58
CA HIS A 709 26.60 30.43 4.32
C HIS A 709 26.90 31.90 4.07
N ILE A 710 27.32 32.62 5.10
CA ILE A 710 27.63 34.04 5.00
C ILE A 710 29.10 34.24 5.31
N LYS A 711 29.75 35.10 4.53
CA LYS A 711 31.10 35.55 4.86
C LYS A 711 31.19 37.04 4.65
N GLU A 712 31.68 37.74 5.67
CA GLU A 712 31.97 39.16 5.56
C GLU A 712 33.36 39.33 4.95
N GLU A 713 33.41 39.97 3.77
CA GLU A 713 34.65 40.22 3.04
C GLU A 713 34.66 41.66 2.55
N ASN A 714 35.72 42.41 2.87
CA ASN A 714 35.89 43.81 2.50
C ASN A 714 34.74 44.73 2.94
N GLY A 715 34.12 44.47 4.10
CA GLY A 715 33.00 45.24 4.65
C GLY A 715 31.63 44.95 4.02
N TRP A 716 31.55 43.96 3.12
CA TRP A 716 30.30 43.51 2.51
C TRP A 716 29.93 42.12 3.00
N LEU A 717 28.65 41.94 3.35
CA LEU A 717 28.10 40.63 3.71
C LEU A 717 27.79 39.82 2.44
N ASN A 718 28.65 38.87 2.10
CA ASN A 718 28.51 38.06 0.89
C ASN A 718 27.90 36.69 1.21
N ILE A 719 26.91 36.29 0.41
CA ILE A 719 26.19 35.02 0.57
C ILE A 719 26.78 33.96 -0.36
N TYR A 720 27.05 32.79 0.20
CA TYR A 720 27.65 31.65 -0.47
C TYR A 720 26.77 30.39 -0.31
N ARG A 721 26.91 29.47 -1.26
CA ARG A 721 26.27 28.14 -1.19
C ARG A 721 26.82 27.38 0.02
N GLY A 722 25.94 26.76 0.82
CA GLY A 722 26.33 25.98 2.00
C GLY A 722 27.30 24.83 1.66
N LYS A 723 28.29 24.59 2.52
CA LYS A 723 29.40 23.63 2.36
C LYS A 723 28.94 22.21 1.98
N GLY A 724 29.16 21.82 0.73
CA GLY A 724 29.99 20.65 0.43
C GLY A 724 31.43 21.14 0.30
N ILE A 725 32.38 20.57 1.04
CA ILE A 725 33.80 20.96 0.96
C ILE A 725 34.35 20.47 -0.39
N PHE A 726 34.61 21.37 -1.32
CA PHE A 726 35.40 21.09 -2.52
C PHE A 726 36.79 21.73 -2.42
N ARG A 727 37.84 20.90 -2.53
CA ARG A 727 39.22 21.26 -2.87
C ARG A 727 39.51 20.71 -4.26
N LEU A 728 40.13 21.54 -5.10
CA LEU A 728 40.60 21.34 -6.48
C LEU A 728 39.65 20.65 -7.50
N GLY A 729 39.23 21.43 -8.50
CA GLY A 729 39.17 20.93 -9.88
C GLY A 729 37.88 20.25 -10.36
N ILE A 730 36.70 20.80 -10.11
CA ILE A 730 35.55 20.47 -10.97
C ILE A 730 35.81 21.16 -12.32
N ASN A 731 36.32 20.38 -13.28
CA ASN A 731 36.86 20.72 -14.62
C ASN A 731 38.39 20.65 -14.80
N SER A 732 39.14 20.08 -13.85
CA SER A 732 40.54 19.74 -14.12
C SER A 732 40.61 18.40 -14.86
N ILE A 733 40.56 18.44 -16.19
CA ILE A 733 40.89 17.30 -17.04
C ILE A 733 42.39 17.37 -17.33
N LEU A 734 43.15 16.37 -16.89
CA LEU A 734 44.51 16.13 -17.37
C LEU A 734 44.41 15.58 -18.80
N ILE A 735 44.36 16.48 -19.79
CA ILE A 735 44.59 16.10 -21.17
C ILE A 735 46.09 16.10 -21.38
N GLN A 736 46.63 14.94 -21.73
CA GLN A 736 47.96 14.82 -22.31
C GLN A 736 47.94 15.57 -23.64
N THR A 737 48.19 16.89 -23.60
CA THR A 737 48.67 17.59 -24.78
C THR A 737 50.15 17.24 -24.91
N PRO A 738 50.65 16.81 -26.08
CA PRO A 738 52.09 16.75 -26.26
C PRO A 738 52.63 18.14 -25.96
N ILE A 739 53.62 18.24 -25.07
CA ILE A 739 54.24 19.51 -24.71
C ILE A 739 54.86 20.08 -25.98
N ARG A 740 54.14 20.97 -26.66
CA ARG A 740 54.69 21.77 -27.76
C ARG A 740 55.37 22.95 -27.10
N GLY A 741 56.71 22.96 -27.15
CA GLY A 741 57.46 24.13 -26.73
C GLY A 741 57.00 25.33 -27.55
N PHE A 742 56.99 26.52 -26.96
CA PHE A 742 56.79 27.76 -27.70
C PHE A 742 58.07 28.57 -27.59
N ARG A 743 58.62 29.10 -28.70
CA ARG A 743 59.70 30.09 -28.63
C ARG A 743 59.10 31.48 -28.68
N LEU A 744 59.41 32.30 -27.67
CA LEU A 744 59.46 33.75 -27.88
C LEU A 744 60.81 34.07 -28.52
N GLY A 745 60.80 34.70 -29.70
CA GLY A 745 62.01 35.24 -30.29
C GLY A 745 62.46 36.50 -29.55
N ASP A 746 63.75 36.78 -29.60
CA ASP A 746 64.43 37.85 -28.86
C ASP A 746 63.92 39.28 -29.19
N ASP A 747 63.10 39.42 -30.24
CA ASP A 747 62.60 40.70 -30.77
C ASP A 747 61.11 40.97 -30.43
N SER A 748 60.54 40.25 -29.46
CA SER A 748 59.08 40.30 -29.17
C SER A 748 58.67 41.57 -28.39
N ILE A 749 57.73 42.36 -28.94
CA ILE A 749 57.16 43.56 -28.29
C ILE A 749 55.98 43.17 -27.37
N LEU A 750 55.97 43.67 -26.13
CA LEU A 750 54.91 43.43 -25.15
C LEU A 750 53.53 43.87 -25.71
N GLY A 751 52.58 42.94 -25.78
CA GLY A 751 51.19 43.20 -26.18
C GLY A 751 50.78 42.82 -27.62
N ARG A 752 51.72 42.35 -28.46
CA ARG A 752 51.41 41.78 -29.79
C ARG A 752 52.31 40.57 -30.10
N VAL A 753 52.03 39.44 -29.47
CA VAL A 753 52.74 38.18 -29.76
C VAL A 753 51.75 37.15 -30.29
N ALA A 754 52.01 36.61 -31.49
CA ALA A 754 51.28 35.45 -32.02
C ALA A 754 51.98 34.17 -31.56
N LEU A 755 51.24 33.27 -30.90
CA LEU A 755 51.73 31.94 -30.53
C LEU A 755 51.91 31.10 -31.81
N ARG A 756 53.09 30.52 -32.00
CA ARG A 756 53.42 29.67 -33.15
C ARG A 756 53.91 28.32 -32.67
N ASP A 757 53.49 27.27 -33.36
CA ASP A 757 53.97 25.91 -33.13
C ASP A 757 55.43 25.74 -33.61
N ILE A 758 56.18 24.82 -32.99
CA ILE A 758 57.59 24.54 -33.33
C ILE A 758 57.70 23.73 -34.63
N GLU A 759 56.71 22.89 -34.96
CA GLU A 759 56.85 21.91 -36.05
C GLU A 759 56.17 22.31 -37.37
N GLU A 760 55.12 23.16 -37.36
CA GLU A 760 54.45 23.60 -38.60
C GLU A 760 54.54 25.13 -38.78
N GLN A 761 55.20 25.56 -39.85
CA GLN A 761 55.24 26.96 -40.31
C GLN A 761 53.95 27.37 -41.05
N SER A 762 52.77 26.98 -40.55
CA SER A 762 51.48 27.43 -41.10
C SER A 762 51.04 28.74 -40.44
N PRO A 763 50.48 29.72 -41.19
CA PRO A 763 49.99 30.98 -40.63
C PRO A 763 48.63 30.86 -39.91
N GLU A 764 48.03 29.67 -39.82
CA GLU A 764 46.71 29.46 -39.22
C GLU A 764 46.75 29.32 -37.68
N ASP A 765 45.63 29.67 -37.04
CA ASP A 765 45.45 29.56 -35.58
C ASP A 765 45.67 28.10 -35.13
N PRO A 766 46.61 27.82 -34.20
CA PRO A 766 46.90 26.47 -33.74
C PRO A 766 45.68 25.76 -33.09
N PHE A 767 44.61 26.48 -32.75
CA PHE A 767 43.37 25.92 -32.19
C PHE A 767 42.30 25.59 -33.23
N LEU A 768 42.51 25.87 -34.53
CA LEU A 768 41.52 25.63 -35.60
C LEU A 768 41.15 24.14 -35.74
N GLN A 769 42.09 23.23 -35.45
CA GLN A 769 41.85 21.76 -35.48
C GLN A 769 40.95 21.26 -34.32
N LEU A 770 40.80 22.04 -33.25
CA LEU A 770 39.92 21.76 -32.11
C LEU A 770 38.55 22.44 -32.24
N ALA A 771 38.40 23.38 -33.19
CA ALA A 771 37.14 24.01 -33.49
C ALA A 771 36.14 22.98 -34.06
N HIS A 772 34.84 23.19 -33.79
CA HIS A 772 33.75 22.30 -34.22
C HIS A 772 33.81 20.86 -33.66
N ARG A 773 34.55 20.63 -32.57
CA ARG A 773 34.60 19.34 -31.88
C ARG A 773 34.10 19.43 -30.44
N PHE A 774 33.33 18.45 -29.99
CA PHE A 774 32.95 18.30 -28.58
C PHE A 774 33.11 16.86 -28.09
N THR A 775 33.33 16.68 -26.79
CA THR A 775 33.36 15.35 -26.16
C THR A 775 32.16 15.21 -25.24
N VAL A 776 31.44 14.10 -25.35
CA VAL A 776 30.42 13.67 -24.40
C VAL A 776 31.04 12.64 -23.48
N ILE A 777 31.04 12.91 -22.18
CA ILE A 777 31.53 11.98 -21.15
C ILE A 777 30.35 11.46 -20.34
N LEU A 778 30.27 10.14 -20.18
CA LEU A 778 29.25 9.45 -19.42
C LEU A 778 29.89 8.47 -18.43
N ASP A 779 29.28 8.30 -17.26
CA ASP A 779 29.67 7.27 -16.30
C ASP A 779 28.70 6.08 -16.43
N LEU A 780 29.18 5.01 -17.07
CA LEU A 780 28.42 3.79 -17.35
C LEU A 780 29.27 2.56 -17.01
N SER A 781 28.64 1.53 -16.46
CA SER A 781 29.25 0.20 -16.32
C SER A 781 29.45 -0.47 -17.69
N ALA A 782 30.24 -1.55 -17.73
CA ALA A 782 30.54 -2.27 -18.97
C ALA A 782 29.26 -2.86 -19.62
N ASP A 783 28.37 -3.40 -18.78
CA ASP A 783 27.10 -3.97 -19.23
C ASP A 783 26.15 -2.89 -19.75
N GLU A 784 26.04 -1.76 -19.06
CA GLU A 784 25.24 -0.61 -19.50
C GLU A 784 25.75 -0.01 -20.81
N LEU A 785 27.08 0.09 -20.98
CA LEU A 785 27.66 0.58 -22.22
C LEU A 785 27.26 -0.31 -23.40
N SER A 786 27.40 -1.64 -23.26
CA SER A 786 27.02 -2.57 -24.32
C SER A 786 25.54 -2.44 -24.73
N ARG A 787 24.66 -2.14 -23.77
CA ARG A 787 23.22 -1.96 -23.99
C ARG A 787 22.90 -0.64 -24.68
N PHE A 788 23.57 0.45 -24.30
CA PHE A 788 23.21 1.81 -24.73
C PHE A 788 24.05 2.36 -25.88
N GLU A 789 25.19 1.75 -26.21
CA GLU A 789 26.18 2.30 -27.16
C GLU A 789 25.57 2.66 -28.53
N THR A 790 24.81 1.74 -29.13
CA THR A 790 24.22 1.93 -30.46
C THR A 790 23.19 3.07 -30.46
N GLY A 791 22.30 3.10 -29.46
CA GLY A 791 21.28 4.15 -29.35
C GLY A 791 21.87 5.51 -28.99
N LEU A 792 22.89 5.56 -28.12
CA LEU A 792 23.62 6.78 -27.78
C LEU A 792 24.30 7.41 -29.00
N LYS A 793 24.98 6.60 -29.82
CA LYS A 793 25.60 7.09 -31.06
C LYS A 793 24.56 7.62 -32.03
N ARG A 794 23.42 6.93 -32.19
CA ARG A 794 22.30 7.40 -33.03
C ARG A 794 21.76 8.75 -32.53
N ILE A 795 21.44 8.85 -31.24
CA ILE A 795 20.90 10.08 -30.63
C ILE A 795 21.87 11.24 -30.79
N ILE A 796 23.16 11.06 -30.47
CA ILE A 796 24.15 12.13 -30.60
C ILE A 796 24.34 12.53 -32.06
N GLU A 797 24.33 11.57 -32.99
CA GLU A 797 24.45 11.84 -34.42
C GLU A 797 23.25 12.61 -34.98
N GLU A 798 22.03 12.31 -34.50
CA GLU A 798 20.81 13.02 -34.89
C GLU A 798 20.70 14.41 -34.24
N GLU A 799 21.19 14.57 -33.02
CA GLU A 799 21.05 15.79 -32.22
C GLU A 799 22.24 16.75 -32.30
N LYS A 800 23.39 16.33 -32.84
CA LYS A 800 24.56 17.20 -32.97
C LYS A 800 24.29 18.37 -33.93
N PRO A 801 24.92 19.53 -33.69
CA PRO A 801 24.91 20.61 -34.68
C PRO A 801 25.53 20.18 -36.01
N ALA A 802 25.03 20.74 -37.10
CA ALA A 802 25.60 20.51 -38.43
C ALA A 802 27.10 20.85 -38.46
N HIS A 803 27.87 20.04 -39.20
CA HIS A 803 29.32 20.20 -39.38
C HIS A 803 30.16 20.15 -38.09
N THR A 804 29.64 19.55 -37.02
CA THR A 804 30.42 19.25 -35.80
C THR A 804 30.77 17.77 -35.70
N ALA A 805 31.97 17.48 -35.17
CA ALA A 805 32.38 16.14 -34.83
C ALA A 805 32.31 15.93 -33.31
N TYR A 806 31.96 14.73 -32.88
CA TYR A 806 31.88 14.39 -31.46
C TYR A 806 32.80 13.23 -31.13
N ASN A 807 33.26 13.18 -29.87
CA ASN A 807 33.84 12.00 -29.27
C ASN A 807 32.95 11.55 -28.10
N LEU A 808 32.65 10.27 -28.00
CA LEU A 808 31.98 9.68 -26.85
C LEU A 808 33.02 8.99 -25.96
N ARG A 809 33.08 9.34 -24.68
CA ARG A 809 33.96 8.69 -23.68
C ARG A 809 33.14 8.19 -22.51
N VAL A 810 33.48 7.00 -22.02
CA VAL A 810 32.88 6.43 -20.82
C VAL A 810 33.93 6.46 -19.72
N GLY A 811 33.70 7.24 -18.67
CA GLY A 811 34.63 7.40 -17.57
C GLY A 811 34.24 6.51 -16.40
N ARG A 812 35.19 5.73 -15.86
CA ARG A 812 35.13 5.26 -14.46
C ARG A 812 35.90 6.26 -13.60
N GLU A 813 35.35 6.65 -12.45
CA GLU A 813 36.09 7.46 -11.48
C GLU A 813 37.42 6.78 -11.10
N ILE A 814 38.53 7.52 -11.19
CA ILE A 814 39.77 7.18 -10.46
C ILE A 814 39.74 8.03 -9.19
N GLY A 815 39.38 7.42 -8.06
CA GLY A 815 39.33 8.09 -6.76
C GLY A 815 40.72 8.24 -6.17
N ILE A 816 41.18 9.48 -5.94
CA ILE A 816 42.36 9.79 -5.14
C ILE A 816 41.88 10.42 -3.81
N GLY A 817 42.30 9.85 -2.68
CA GLY A 817 41.82 10.21 -1.34
C GLY A 817 42.12 11.65 -0.92
N ARG A 818 41.41 12.12 0.13
CA ARG A 818 41.55 13.48 0.70
C ARG A 818 43.01 13.81 1.07
N ASP A 819 43.46 14.98 0.60
CA ASP A 819 44.76 15.62 0.87
C ASP A 819 46.00 15.05 0.14
N MET A 820 45.82 14.50 -1.07
CA MET A 820 46.93 14.24 -2.00
C MET A 820 47.13 15.39 -2.99
N TYR A 821 48.40 15.73 -3.26
CA TYR A 821 48.80 16.72 -4.27
C TYR A 821 49.56 16.01 -5.40
N VAL A 822 49.02 16.05 -6.62
CA VAL A 822 49.71 15.56 -7.82
C VAL A 822 50.40 16.75 -8.49
N GLY A 823 51.72 16.67 -8.62
CA GLY A 823 52.51 17.68 -9.33
C GLY A 823 52.26 17.65 -10.84
N ILE A 824 52.60 18.75 -11.52
CA ILE A 824 52.26 19.03 -12.92
C ILE A 824 52.83 18.01 -13.94
N ASN A 825 53.70 17.08 -13.51
CA ASN A 825 54.45 16.16 -14.38
C ASN A 825 54.24 14.65 -14.11
N THR A 826 53.17 14.23 -13.43
CA THR A 826 52.91 12.80 -13.18
C THR A 826 52.18 12.14 -14.37
N ARG A 827 52.66 10.99 -14.85
CA ARG A 827 52.11 10.22 -15.99
C ARG A 827 51.50 8.91 -15.50
N VAL A 828 50.26 8.60 -15.92
CA VAL A 828 49.56 7.32 -15.67
C VAL A 828 49.30 6.67 -17.03
N ALA A 829 49.70 5.41 -17.24
CA ALA A 829 49.53 4.70 -18.52
C ALA A 829 49.28 3.19 -18.33
N ASP A 830 48.49 2.58 -19.23
CA ASP A 830 48.15 1.15 -19.23
C ASP A 830 49.23 0.26 -19.91
N TYR A 831 49.44 -0.94 -19.34
CA TYR A 831 50.41 -1.96 -19.75
C TYR A 831 50.03 -2.68 -21.07
N LYS A 832 51.03 -3.06 -21.90
CA LYS A 832 50.88 -4.00 -23.02
C LYS A 832 51.89 -5.17 -22.92
N PRO A 833 51.46 -6.45 -22.95
CA PRO A 833 52.36 -7.60 -22.95
C PRO A 833 53.06 -7.79 -24.31
N ILE A 834 54.28 -8.32 -24.26
CA ILE A 834 55.12 -8.64 -25.42
C ILE A 834 54.61 -9.93 -26.07
N ILE A 835 54.34 -9.88 -27.38
CA ILE A 835 54.15 -11.07 -28.23
C ILE A 835 55.51 -11.37 -28.86
N LEU A 836 56.13 -12.48 -28.45
CA LEU A 836 57.32 -13.05 -29.10
C LEU A 836 56.81 -14.00 -30.18
N SER A 837 56.98 -13.66 -31.46
CA SER A 837 56.52 -14.52 -32.55
C SER A 837 57.60 -15.45 -33.08
N ASP A 838 57.09 -16.51 -33.74
CA ASP A 838 57.73 -17.46 -34.65
C ASP A 838 58.52 -18.62 -34.02
N THR A 839 57.84 -19.44 -33.21
CA THR A 839 57.50 -20.84 -33.59
C THR A 839 56.69 -21.54 -32.48
N ASP A 840 55.77 -22.42 -32.91
CA ASP A 840 54.76 -23.13 -32.10
C ASP A 840 55.32 -24.01 -30.96
N ALA A 841 55.10 -23.62 -29.70
CA ALA A 841 54.68 -24.50 -28.60
C ALA A 841 54.47 -23.72 -27.30
N ALA A 842 53.37 -24.03 -26.63
CA ALA A 842 52.91 -23.49 -25.36
C ALA A 842 53.21 -24.46 -24.19
N VAL A 843 52.65 -24.10 -23.02
CA VAL A 843 52.47 -24.89 -21.77
C VAL A 843 53.60 -24.66 -20.75
N GLY A 844 53.38 -24.27 -19.49
CA GLY A 844 52.20 -24.30 -18.64
C GLY A 844 52.37 -25.33 -17.52
N SER A 845 52.61 -24.90 -16.27
CA SER A 845 52.11 -25.57 -15.06
C SER A 845 52.61 -24.83 -13.82
N ARG A 846 51.66 -24.49 -12.93
CA ARG A 846 51.78 -23.86 -11.60
C ARG A 846 51.85 -22.32 -11.67
N ILE A 847 50.75 -21.60 -11.86
CA ILE A 847 49.48 -21.64 -11.10
C ILE A 847 49.73 -21.78 -9.59
N VAL A 848 49.49 -20.70 -8.85
CA VAL A 848 48.45 -20.72 -7.81
C VAL A 848 47.52 -19.53 -8.08
N VAL A 849 46.25 -19.85 -8.26
CA VAL A 849 45.12 -18.96 -8.01
C VAL A 849 44.71 -19.20 -6.56
N ILE A 850 44.25 -18.13 -5.91
CA ILE A 850 43.10 -18.03 -4.99
C ILE A 850 43.42 -17.20 -3.73
N ASP A 851 42.52 -16.24 -3.54
CA ASP A 851 42.05 -15.50 -2.37
C ASP A 851 43.00 -14.81 -1.41
N GLY A 852 42.51 -13.67 -0.95
CA GLY A 852 42.80 -13.21 0.38
C GLY A 852 43.37 -11.81 0.41
N GLU A 853 42.45 -10.89 0.64
CA GLU A 853 42.67 -9.71 1.46
C GLU A 853 43.47 -8.52 0.91
N LYS A 854 42.76 -7.39 1.00
CA LYS A 854 43.21 -6.12 1.59
C LYS A 854 44.35 -5.41 0.88
N GLY A 855 43.93 -4.44 0.08
CA GLY A 855 44.42 -3.05 0.15
C GLY A 855 45.93 -2.87 0.17
N GLY A 856 46.48 -2.48 -0.97
CA GLY A 856 47.71 -1.68 -1.00
C GLY A 856 47.44 -0.31 -0.38
N ARG A 857 47.47 -0.23 0.96
CA ARG A 857 47.51 1.05 1.66
C ARG A 857 48.94 1.56 1.60
N VAL A 858 49.18 2.61 0.81
CA VAL A 858 50.31 3.50 1.06
C VAL A 858 49.96 4.29 2.31
N GLU A 859 50.77 4.17 3.36
CA GLU A 859 50.46 4.76 4.66
C GLU A 859 50.46 6.29 4.63
N ARG A 860 49.73 6.90 5.57
CA ARG A 860 49.68 8.36 5.76
C ARG A 860 51.10 8.90 5.95
N HIS A 861 51.40 9.98 5.22
CA HIS A 861 52.68 10.72 5.19
C HIS A 861 53.80 10.11 4.32
N SER A 862 53.47 9.19 3.41
CA SER A 862 54.44 8.75 2.41
C SER A 862 54.72 9.87 1.41
N ILE A 863 56.00 10.25 1.26
CA ILE A 863 56.48 11.19 0.24
C ILE A 863 57.03 10.36 -0.91
N LEU A 864 56.41 10.44 -2.09
CA LEU A 864 56.92 9.81 -3.30
C LEU A 864 57.81 10.82 -4.03
N GLU A 865 59.10 10.48 -4.15
CA GLU A 865 60.07 11.30 -4.86
C GLU A 865 60.21 10.88 -6.34
N LYS A 866 61.03 11.63 -7.07
CA LYS A 866 61.29 11.47 -8.50
C LYS A 866 61.64 10.02 -8.86
N ASP A 867 61.10 9.55 -9.98
CA ASP A 867 61.31 8.22 -10.57
C ASP A 867 60.59 7.05 -9.88
N THR A 868 59.48 7.32 -9.18
CA THR A 868 58.61 6.25 -8.67
C THR A 868 57.54 5.84 -9.68
N GLU A 869 57.58 4.59 -10.16
CA GLU A 869 56.52 3.97 -10.96
C GLU A 869 55.50 3.25 -10.05
N LEU A 870 54.22 3.55 -10.24
CA LEU A 870 53.10 2.82 -9.63
C LEU A 870 52.51 1.90 -10.70
N ILE A 871 52.63 0.58 -10.48
CA ILE A 871 52.05 -0.48 -11.31
C ILE A 871 50.64 -0.81 -10.81
#